data_AF-W2WLU4-F1
#
_entry.id   AF-W2WLU4-F1
#
_cell.length_a   1.000
_cell.length_b   1.000
_cell.length_c   1.000
_cell.angle_alpha   90.00
_cell.angle_beta   90.00
_cell.angle_gamma   90.00
#
_symmetry.space_group_name_H-M   'P 1'
#
loop_
_entity.id
_entity.type
_entity.pdbx_description
1 polymer ?
#
loop_
_entity_poly.entity_id
_entity_poly.type
_entity_poly.pdbx_seq_one_letter_code
_entity_poly.pdbx_strand_id
1 'polypeptide(L)'
;MAPKRRSRKTTKDVYAAVPAEERAKLGAEAKERGNAAFAAGDHATAIKEFTTAIAYEPSNVIYYSNRSAAYLSAGQATPAMQDAKTCIDLDAKFAKGYARLGAAHFYIKNYAKAITAYTQGLTVEKGNKALQAGLTQAQAAQQVQDEEISGVEMDEATRKMKRMEIEEKINKARKEREERAKRAEKGFSEVIGIDLGTTYSCVGVWKDGQVEIIANSEGNRTTPSWVAFNESERLIGEAAKIQAAGNATNTVFDAKRIIGRSFSDEVVKKDATHFPFKIKEGDDDKVLIEVEFKGENKSFTPEEISSMVLLRMKETAEAFLGQSISQAVVTVPAYFNDQQRQSTKDAGSIAGLDVKRIINEPTAAALAYGLDTNAGTDGKACNVLIFDLGGGTFDVSILSIENGIFEVKSTGGDTHLGGEDFDNNMVEHLLTEFKRKNRNLDPSGSARAMRRLRTACESAKRMLSTTTSASVEVDSLFEGVDFSSTVTRAKFESLNEELFKRCEETVLKVLEDAKMKPEDVTELVLVGGSTRIPKVQTMLSTLFGGKELSKSINPDEAVAYGAAVQGAILDGIRNDATNSLLLVDVTPLSLGIETVGKVMSVLIKRNTAIPVRKTRVYTTEEDYQTSVDVCIYEGERACVESNNKLGEFNISGLERAKRGEPQVEVTFEIDANGILNVSARDKKTGAKAETTISNNRGRLSQEDIDRMVAEADKFKKDDAEMLRRIEARNDLEQFIYRAIEMAREKGDTNVESAIRDARDWLEDHEEATLRELEDKKRMLERMVRF
;
A
#
# COMPACT_ATOMS: atom_id res chain seq x y z
N MET A 1 -34.17 -54.43 -64.16
CA MET A 1 -33.91 -52.98 -64.11
C MET A 1 -33.66 -52.59 -62.66
N ALA A 2 -32.43 -52.20 -62.32
CA ALA A 2 -32.08 -51.61 -61.03
C ALA A 2 -31.20 -50.36 -61.32
N PRO A 3 -31.39 -49.25 -60.59
CA PRO A 3 -30.97 -47.93 -61.05
C PRO A 3 -29.48 -47.67 -60.82
N LYS A 4 -28.86 -47.02 -61.81
CA LYS A 4 -27.48 -46.51 -61.77
C LYS A 4 -27.29 -45.56 -60.57
N ARG A 5 -26.40 -45.91 -59.65
CA ARG A 5 -25.83 -44.97 -58.66
C ARG A 5 -24.98 -43.93 -59.42
N ARG A 6 -25.39 -42.66 -59.37
CA ARG A 6 -24.61 -41.50 -59.84
C ARG A 6 -23.29 -41.43 -59.08
N SER A 7 -22.18 -41.30 -59.81
CA SER A 7 -20.88 -40.95 -59.24
C SER A 7 -20.93 -39.54 -58.64
N ARG A 8 -20.50 -39.40 -57.38
CA ARG A 8 -20.19 -38.08 -56.81
C ARG A 8 -18.85 -37.62 -57.39
N LYS A 9 -18.90 -36.59 -58.22
CA LYS A 9 -17.74 -35.83 -58.70
C LYS A 9 -16.93 -35.34 -57.50
N THR A 10 -15.63 -35.60 -57.50
CA THR A 10 -14.64 -34.87 -56.71
C THR A 10 -14.73 -33.39 -57.08
N THR A 11 -15.07 -32.55 -56.11
CA THR A 11 -14.94 -31.09 -56.24
C THR A 11 -13.45 -30.77 -56.39
N LYS A 12 -13.03 -30.33 -57.57
CA LYS A 12 -11.71 -29.71 -57.79
C LYS A 12 -11.55 -28.58 -56.78
N ASP A 13 -10.44 -28.55 -56.05
CA ASP A 13 -10.09 -27.42 -55.18
C ASP A 13 -10.04 -26.15 -56.03
N VAL A 14 -11.01 -25.26 -55.83
CA VAL A 14 -11.20 -24.03 -56.61
C VAL A 14 -10.04 -23.05 -56.36
N TYR A 15 -9.25 -23.27 -55.31
CA TYR A 15 -8.13 -22.44 -54.88
C TYR A 15 -6.77 -23.04 -55.24
N ALA A 16 -6.72 -24.19 -55.92
CA ALA A 16 -5.47 -24.83 -56.32
C ALA A 16 -4.70 -24.08 -57.43
N ALA A 17 -5.34 -23.14 -58.12
CA ALA A 17 -4.72 -22.32 -59.18
C ALA A 17 -4.06 -21.03 -58.65
N VAL A 18 -4.24 -20.70 -57.36
CA VAL A 18 -3.67 -19.49 -56.74
C VAL A 18 -2.31 -19.85 -56.10
N PRO A 19 -1.23 -19.08 -56.34
CA PRO A 19 0.06 -19.29 -55.71
C PRO A 19 -0.04 -19.34 -54.18
N ALA A 20 0.78 -20.18 -53.53
CA ALA A 20 0.71 -20.41 -52.08
C ALA A 20 0.87 -19.12 -51.25
N GLU A 21 1.74 -18.20 -51.69
CA GLU A 21 1.97 -16.92 -51.02
C GLU A 21 0.76 -15.98 -51.12
N GLU A 22 0.08 -15.99 -52.26
CA GLU A 22 -1.15 -15.23 -52.47
C GLU A 22 -2.33 -15.83 -51.69
N ARG A 23 -2.40 -17.17 -51.56
CA ARG A 23 -3.36 -17.85 -50.68
C ARG A 23 -3.16 -17.46 -49.21
N ALA A 24 -1.92 -17.43 -48.74
CA ALA A 24 -1.61 -17.05 -47.36
C ALA A 24 -2.01 -15.60 -47.06
N LYS A 25 -1.75 -14.69 -48.00
CA LYS A 25 -2.17 -13.29 -47.88
C LYS A 25 -3.70 -13.16 -47.83
N LEU A 26 -4.41 -13.78 -48.76
CA LEU A 26 -5.89 -13.72 -48.82
C LEU A 26 -6.55 -14.41 -47.61
N GLY A 27 -5.95 -15.51 -47.12
CA GLY A 27 -6.35 -16.17 -45.89
C GLY A 27 -6.21 -15.26 -44.66
N ALA A 28 -5.08 -14.57 -44.54
CA ALA A 28 -4.83 -13.63 -43.46
C ALA A 28 -5.81 -12.43 -43.49
N GLU A 29 -6.08 -11.86 -44.66
CA GLU A 29 -7.05 -10.79 -44.83
C GLU A 29 -8.48 -11.23 -44.46
N ALA A 30 -8.89 -12.44 -44.86
CA ALA A 30 -10.18 -13.01 -44.47
C ALA A 30 -10.25 -13.26 -42.96
N LYS A 31 -9.16 -13.73 -42.34
CA LYS A 31 -9.07 -13.86 -40.88
C LYS A 31 -9.24 -12.50 -40.19
N GLU A 32 -8.61 -11.43 -40.67
CA GLU A 32 -8.77 -10.10 -40.05
C GLU A 32 -10.19 -9.56 -40.17
N ARG A 33 -10.85 -9.71 -41.33
CA ARG A 33 -12.28 -9.37 -41.48
C ARG A 33 -13.16 -10.20 -40.56
N GLY A 34 -12.86 -11.49 -40.41
CA GLY A 34 -13.56 -12.38 -39.48
C GLY A 34 -13.38 -11.97 -38.02
N ASN A 35 -12.17 -11.56 -37.63
CA ASN A 35 -11.89 -11.05 -36.28
C ASN A 35 -12.65 -9.75 -36.01
N ALA A 36 -12.69 -8.82 -36.98
CA ALA A 36 -13.44 -7.57 -36.87
C ALA A 36 -14.94 -7.83 -36.72
N ALA A 37 -15.50 -8.73 -37.55
CA ALA A 37 -16.91 -9.12 -37.44
C ALA A 37 -17.23 -9.80 -36.09
N PHE A 38 -16.33 -10.67 -35.61
CA PHE A 38 -16.49 -11.32 -34.31
C PHE A 38 -16.47 -10.31 -33.14
N ALA A 39 -15.57 -9.32 -33.19
CA ALA A 39 -15.50 -8.24 -32.20
C ALA A 39 -16.75 -7.35 -32.21
N ALA A 40 -17.36 -7.14 -33.38
CA ALA A 40 -18.61 -6.41 -33.54
C ALA A 40 -19.88 -7.22 -33.17
N GLY A 41 -19.73 -8.50 -32.76
CA GLY A 41 -20.85 -9.38 -32.44
C GLY A 41 -21.57 -9.99 -33.66
N ASP A 42 -21.11 -9.72 -34.88
CA ASP A 42 -21.64 -10.34 -36.10
C ASP A 42 -21.02 -11.72 -36.33
N HIS A 43 -21.53 -12.70 -35.59
CA HIS A 43 -21.02 -14.07 -35.65
C HIS A 43 -21.28 -14.75 -37.00
N ALA A 44 -22.33 -14.37 -37.73
CA ALA A 44 -22.64 -14.94 -39.04
C ALA A 44 -21.59 -14.54 -40.09
N THR A 45 -21.23 -13.25 -40.12
CA THR A 45 -20.15 -12.76 -40.99
C THR A 45 -18.80 -13.30 -40.56
N ALA A 46 -18.53 -13.39 -39.25
CA ALA A 46 -17.29 -14.00 -38.75
C ALA A 46 -17.12 -15.45 -39.22
N ILE A 47 -18.15 -16.28 -39.11
CA ILE A 47 -18.14 -17.68 -39.58
C ILE A 47 -17.87 -17.75 -41.08
N LYS A 48 -18.51 -16.87 -41.86
CA LYS A 48 -18.33 -16.79 -43.32
C LYS A 48 -16.88 -16.44 -43.67
N GLU A 49 -16.32 -15.41 -43.07
CA GLU A 49 -14.95 -14.96 -43.36
C GLU A 49 -13.90 -15.98 -42.91
N PHE A 50 -14.06 -16.64 -41.74
CA PHE A 50 -13.16 -17.73 -41.35
C PHE A 50 -13.31 -18.96 -42.25
N THR A 51 -14.50 -19.22 -42.80
CA THR A 51 -14.68 -20.28 -43.81
C THR A 51 -13.96 -19.95 -45.10
N THR A 52 -13.98 -18.69 -45.52
CA THR A 52 -13.16 -18.19 -46.63
C THR A 52 -11.67 -18.35 -46.35
N ALA A 53 -11.20 -18.00 -45.14
CA ALA A 53 -9.81 -18.17 -44.73
C ALA A 53 -9.37 -19.65 -44.79
N ILE A 54 -10.21 -20.57 -44.30
CA ILE A 54 -9.97 -22.01 -44.37
C ILE A 54 -9.92 -22.53 -45.81
N ALA A 55 -10.73 -21.97 -46.71
CA ALA A 55 -10.69 -22.34 -48.12
C ALA A 55 -9.35 -21.98 -48.77
N TYR A 56 -8.76 -20.83 -48.38
CA TYR A 56 -7.42 -20.43 -48.80
C TYR A 56 -6.30 -21.21 -48.09
N GLU A 57 -6.42 -21.55 -46.81
CA GLU A 57 -5.41 -22.37 -46.10
C GLU A 57 -6.06 -23.46 -45.24
N PRO A 58 -6.38 -24.63 -45.82
CA PRO A 58 -7.08 -25.71 -45.13
C PRO A 58 -6.30 -26.36 -43.99
N SER A 59 -4.99 -26.14 -43.91
CA SER A 59 -4.11 -26.68 -42.85
C SER A 59 -3.83 -25.70 -41.72
N ASN A 60 -4.37 -24.47 -41.76
CA ASN A 60 -4.08 -23.45 -40.75
C ASN A 60 -5.01 -23.59 -39.53
N VAL A 61 -4.47 -24.12 -38.42
CA VAL A 61 -5.21 -24.39 -37.18
C VAL A 61 -5.85 -23.16 -36.54
N ILE A 62 -5.29 -21.97 -36.77
CA ILE A 62 -5.81 -20.72 -36.20
C ILE A 62 -7.20 -20.42 -36.77
N TYR A 63 -7.43 -20.71 -38.06
CA TYR A 63 -8.70 -20.37 -38.71
C TYR A 63 -9.85 -21.25 -38.21
N TYR A 64 -9.59 -22.55 -38.03
CA TYR A 64 -10.55 -23.45 -37.38
C TYR A 64 -10.78 -23.08 -35.92
N SER A 65 -9.75 -22.65 -35.19
CA SER A 65 -9.90 -22.22 -33.79
C SER A 65 -10.77 -20.97 -33.64
N ASN A 66 -10.61 -20.02 -34.56
CA ASN A 66 -11.41 -18.80 -34.58
C ASN A 66 -12.84 -19.08 -35.04
N ARG A 67 -13.04 -19.93 -36.05
CA ARG A 67 -14.38 -20.34 -36.50
C ARG A 67 -15.11 -21.16 -35.44
N SER A 68 -14.42 -22.03 -34.71
CA SER A 68 -14.95 -22.75 -33.56
C SER A 68 -15.50 -21.80 -32.49
N ALA A 69 -14.77 -20.71 -32.20
CA ALA A 69 -15.23 -19.67 -31.28
C ALA A 69 -16.50 -18.97 -31.81
N ALA A 70 -16.50 -18.59 -33.09
CA ALA A 70 -17.64 -17.94 -33.73
C ALA A 70 -18.89 -18.82 -33.74
N TYR A 71 -18.75 -20.12 -34.03
CA TYR A 71 -19.84 -21.09 -33.93
C TYR A 71 -20.38 -21.20 -32.50
N LEU A 72 -19.51 -21.25 -31.49
CA LEU A 72 -19.95 -21.35 -30.10
C LEU A 72 -20.70 -20.10 -29.65
N SER A 73 -20.20 -18.91 -30.02
CA SER A 73 -20.88 -17.63 -29.77
C SER A 73 -22.22 -17.51 -30.51
N ALA A 74 -22.36 -18.14 -31.68
CA ALA A 74 -23.63 -18.27 -32.41
C ALA A 74 -24.57 -19.37 -31.87
N GLY A 75 -24.22 -20.03 -30.75
CA GLY A 75 -25.00 -21.13 -30.16
C GLY A 75 -24.90 -22.46 -30.91
N GLN A 76 -23.97 -22.59 -31.85
CA GLN A 76 -23.77 -23.77 -32.69
C GLN A 76 -22.66 -24.66 -32.12
N ALA A 77 -22.95 -25.40 -31.06
CA ALA A 77 -21.96 -26.21 -30.37
C ALA A 77 -21.40 -27.38 -31.21
N THR A 78 -22.23 -28.03 -32.04
CA THR A 78 -21.78 -29.19 -32.83
C THR A 78 -20.71 -28.82 -33.89
N PRO A 79 -20.92 -27.78 -34.73
CA PRO A 79 -19.86 -27.28 -35.61
C PRO A 79 -18.63 -26.78 -34.84
N ALA A 80 -18.82 -26.11 -33.70
CA ALA A 80 -17.71 -25.64 -32.87
C ALA A 80 -16.82 -26.80 -32.38
N MET A 81 -17.41 -27.91 -31.93
CA MET A 81 -16.67 -29.10 -31.54
C MET A 81 -15.93 -29.73 -32.71
N GLN A 82 -16.51 -29.74 -33.91
CA GLN A 82 -15.89 -30.33 -35.10
C GLN A 82 -14.66 -29.52 -35.53
N ASP A 83 -14.74 -28.20 -35.52
CA ASP A 83 -13.59 -27.33 -35.81
C ASP A 83 -12.50 -27.45 -34.73
N ALA A 84 -12.89 -27.57 -33.46
CA ALA A 84 -11.94 -27.78 -32.37
C ALA A 84 -11.18 -29.12 -32.49
N LYS A 85 -11.88 -30.20 -32.88
CA LYS A 85 -11.25 -31.49 -33.20
C LYS A 85 -10.32 -31.37 -34.40
N THR A 86 -10.76 -30.68 -35.46
CA THR A 86 -9.93 -30.45 -36.65
C THR A 86 -8.64 -29.70 -36.29
N CYS A 87 -8.69 -28.74 -35.36
CA CYS A 87 -7.47 -28.09 -34.85
C CYS A 87 -6.49 -29.09 -34.23
N ILE A 88 -6.99 -30.02 -33.41
CA ILE A 88 -6.19 -31.03 -32.70
C ILE A 88 -5.65 -32.07 -33.69
N ASP A 89 -6.45 -32.45 -34.70
CA ASP A 89 -6.06 -33.41 -35.73
C ASP A 89 -4.96 -32.83 -36.65
N LEU A 90 -5.00 -31.53 -36.92
CA LEU A 90 -4.00 -30.82 -37.72
C LEU A 90 -2.72 -30.51 -36.92
N ASP A 91 -2.86 -30.12 -35.65
CA ASP A 91 -1.73 -29.91 -34.75
C ASP A 91 -2.10 -30.29 -33.30
N ALA A 92 -1.68 -31.49 -32.90
CA ALA A 92 -1.89 -31.99 -31.54
C ALA A 92 -1.11 -31.22 -30.47
N LYS A 93 -0.15 -30.36 -30.84
CA LYS A 93 0.56 -29.46 -29.90
C LYS A 93 -0.13 -28.12 -29.73
N PHE A 94 -1.18 -27.84 -30.49
CA PHE A 94 -1.90 -26.57 -30.41
C PHE A 94 -2.91 -26.57 -29.25
N ALA A 95 -2.45 -26.14 -28.07
CA ALA A 95 -3.23 -26.12 -26.82
C ALA A 95 -4.60 -25.41 -26.93
N LYS A 96 -4.70 -24.36 -27.77
CA LYS A 96 -5.96 -23.64 -28.01
C LYS A 96 -7.04 -24.53 -28.66
N GLY A 97 -6.67 -25.56 -29.41
CA GLY A 97 -7.61 -26.56 -29.93
C GLY A 97 -8.34 -27.30 -28.80
N TYR A 98 -7.60 -27.74 -27.78
CA TYR A 98 -8.14 -28.37 -26.57
C TYR A 98 -9.01 -27.40 -25.76
N ALA A 99 -8.62 -26.12 -25.67
CA ALA A 99 -9.42 -25.10 -25.01
C ALA A 99 -10.78 -24.90 -25.69
N ARG A 100 -10.81 -24.85 -27.03
CA ARG A 100 -12.05 -24.77 -27.81
C ARG A 100 -12.92 -26.01 -27.64
N LEU A 101 -12.33 -27.20 -27.63
CA LEU A 101 -13.07 -28.45 -27.43
C LEU A 101 -13.68 -28.52 -26.02
N GLY A 102 -12.93 -28.11 -25.00
CA GLY A 102 -13.41 -28.01 -23.62
C GLY A 102 -14.58 -27.03 -23.49
N ALA A 103 -14.47 -25.84 -24.09
CA ALA A 103 -15.52 -24.83 -24.08
C ALA A 103 -16.80 -25.33 -24.78
N ALA A 104 -16.67 -26.03 -25.90
CA ALA A 104 -17.82 -26.59 -26.62
C ALA A 104 -18.51 -27.73 -25.85
N HIS A 105 -17.75 -28.59 -25.16
CA HIS A 105 -18.31 -29.61 -24.26
C HIS A 105 -18.98 -29.00 -23.02
N PHE A 106 -18.38 -27.96 -22.46
CA PHE A 106 -18.96 -27.22 -21.33
C PHE A 106 -20.30 -26.59 -21.70
N TYR A 107 -20.39 -25.99 -22.89
CA TYR A 107 -21.61 -25.37 -23.40
C TYR A 107 -22.80 -26.34 -23.49
N ILE A 108 -22.57 -27.57 -23.91
CA ILE A 108 -23.61 -28.62 -23.96
C ILE A 108 -23.80 -29.36 -22.61
N LYS A 109 -23.26 -28.81 -21.52
CA LYS A 109 -23.32 -29.37 -20.16
C LYS A 109 -22.75 -30.78 -20.04
N ASN A 110 -21.78 -31.13 -20.88
CA ASN A 110 -21.03 -32.38 -20.77
C ASN A 110 -19.70 -32.11 -20.06
N TYR A 111 -19.79 -31.81 -18.75
CA TYR A 111 -18.65 -31.31 -17.98
C TYR A 111 -17.53 -32.35 -17.87
N ALA A 112 -17.84 -33.64 -17.77
CA ALA A 112 -16.85 -34.72 -17.79
C ALA A 112 -15.94 -34.71 -19.05
N LYS A 113 -16.53 -34.50 -20.24
CA LYS A 113 -15.75 -34.36 -21.48
C LYS A 113 -15.02 -33.02 -21.56
N ALA A 114 -15.58 -31.96 -20.98
CA ALA A 114 -14.89 -30.67 -20.88
C ALA A 114 -13.62 -30.77 -20.01
N ILE A 115 -13.72 -31.41 -18.84
CA ILE A 115 -12.60 -31.70 -17.94
C ILE A 115 -11.51 -32.48 -18.70
N THR A 116 -11.90 -33.53 -19.42
CA THR A 116 -10.95 -34.35 -20.18
C THR A 116 -10.21 -33.53 -21.23
N ALA A 117 -10.92 -32.70 -22.00
CA ALA A 117 -10.31 -31.85 -23.02
C ALA A 117 -9.35 -30.81 -22.41
N TYR A 118 -9.74 -30.15 -21.31
CA TYR A 118 -8.86 -29.17 -20.63
C TYR A 118 -7.63 -29.82 -20.01
N THR A 119 -7.79 -30.97 -19.35
CA THR A 119 -6.67 -31.74 -18.79
C THR A 119 -5.70 -32.17 -19.89
N GLN A 120 -6.19 -32.67 -21.03
CA GLN A 120 -5.34 -32.99 -22.18
C GLN A 120 -4.60 -31.76 -22.70
N GLY A 121 -5.27 -30.61 -22.83
CA GLY A 121 -4.60 -29.36 -23.19
C GLY A 121 -3.47 -28.98 -22.25
N LEU A 122 -3.65 -29.17 -20.93
CA LEU A 122 -2.61 -28.88 -19.93
C LEU A 122 -1.43 -29.87 -19.97
N THR A 123 -1.61 -31.06 -20.54
CA THR A 123 -0.47 -31.96 -20.82
C THR A 123 0.39 -31.47 -21.97
N VAL A 124 -0.21 -30.74 -22.91
CA VAL A 124 0.45 -30.17 -24.09
C VAL A 124 1.14 -28.85 -23.74
N GLU A 125 0.47 -27.97 -23.00
CA GLU A 125 1.00 -26.68 -22.56
C GLU A 125 0.78 -26.50 -21.05
N LYS A 126 1.76 -26.95 -20.27
CA LYS A 126 1.74 -26.82 -18.81
C LYS A 126 1.75 -25.35 -18.41
N GLY A 127 0.84 -24.95 -17.52
CA GLY A 127 0.74 -23.57 -17.03
C GLY A 127 -0.14 -22.64 -17.89
N ASN A 128 -0.82 -23.14 -18.93
CA ASN A 128 -1.77 -22.35 -19.70
C ASN A 128 -2.98 -21.95 -18.83
N LYS A 129 -3.06 -20.65 -18.48
CA LYS A 129 -4.08 -20.10 -17.57
C LYS A 129 -5.51 -20.27 -18.09
N ALA A 130 -5.74 -20.21 -19.40
CA ALA A 130 -7.07 -20.37 -19.99
C ALA A 130 -7.59 -21.81 -19.85
N LEU A 131 -6.72 -22.79 -20.08
CA LEU A 131 -7.02 -24.21 -19.86
C LEU A 131 -7.23 -24.52 -18.37
N GLN A 132 -6.42 -23.95 -17.48
CA GLN A 132 -6.57 -24.11 -16.03
C GLN A 132 -7.89 -23.53 -15.52
N ALA A 133 -8.25 -22.33 -15.96
CA ALA A 133 -9.52 -21.69 -15.60
C ALA A 133 -10.72 -22.49 -16.11
N GLY A 134 -10.66 -22.96 -17.38
CA GLY A 134 -11.67 -23.83 -17.96
C GLY A 134 -11.82 -25.16 -17.22
N LEU A 135 -10.71 -25.77 -16.81
CA LEU A 135 -10.69 -27.00 -16.01
C LEU A 135 -11.37 -26.79 -14.65
N THR A 136 -10.97 -25.75 -13.90
CA THR A 136 -11.56 -25.43 -12.59
C THR A 136 -13.07 -25.18 -12.71
N GLN A 137 -13.49 -24.44 -13.74
CA GLN A 137 -14.91 -24.18 -13.98
C GLN A 137 -15.68 -25.47 -14.33
N ALA A 138 -15.11 -26.34 -15.15
CA ALA A 138 -15.74 -27.61 -15.51
C ALA A 138 -15.79 -28.59 -14.32
N GLN A 139 -14.76 -28.62 -13.47
CA GLN A 139 -14.73 -29.43 -12.24
C GLN A 139 -15.78 -28.96 -11.23
N ALA A 140 -15.90 -27.65 -11.01
CA ALA A 140 -16.94 -27.10 -10.14
C ALA A 140 -18.35 -27.43 -10.66
N ALA A 141 -18.58 -27.28 -11.97
CA ALA A 141 -19.86 -27.60 -12.59
C ALA A 141 -20.19 -29.11 -12.57
N GLN A 142 -19.19 -29.97 -12.74
CA GLN A 142 -19.34 -31.42 -12.62
C GLN A 142 -19.64 -31.83 -11.17
N GLN A 143 -18.96 -31.25 -10.19
CA GLN A 143 -19.22 -31.50 -8.78
C GLN A 143 -20.66 -31.14 -8.39
N VAL A 144 -21.14 -29.98 -8.85
CA VAL A 144 -22.55 -29.57 -8.64
C VAL A 144 -23.51 -30.56 -9.31
N GLN A 145 -23.20 -31.01 -10.53
CA GLN A 145 -24.02 -32.00 -11.24
C GLN A 145 -24.05 -33.36 -10.53
N ASP A 146 -22.92 -33.79 -9.96
CA ASP A 146 -22.80 -35.05 -9.21
C ASP A 146 -23.53 -34.96 -7.86
N GLU A 147 -23.52 -33.79 -7.21
CA GLU A 147 -24.28 -33.50 -5.99
C GLU A 147 -25.80 -33.43 -6.25
N GLU A 148 -26.24 -32.97 -7.43
CA GLU A 148 -27.64 -33.03 -7.86
C GLU A 148 -28.13 -34.47 -8.12
N ILE A 149 -27.23 -35.36 -8.58
CA ILE A 149 -27.54 -36.77 -8.90
C ILE A 149 -27.50 -37.66 -7.64
N SER A 150 -26.72 -37.31 -6.61
CA SER A 150 -26.47 -38.18 -5.44
C SER A 150 -27.59 -38.23 -4.38
N GLY A 151 -28.65 -37.45 -4.53
CA GLY A 151 -30.00 -37.83 -4.08
C GLY A 151 -30.19 -38.42 -2.67
N VAL A 152 -29.65 -37.80 -1.62
CA VAL A 152 -30.19 -38.00 -0.26
C VAL A 152 -31.36 -37.02 -0.08
N GLU A 153 -32.53 -37.53 0.33
CA GLU A 153 -33.73 -36.72 0.55
C GLU A 153 -33.44 -35.53 1.48
N MET A 154 -33.56 -34.32 0.94
CA MET A 154 -33.49 -33.05 1.68
C MET A 154 -34.84 -32.35 1.55
N ASP A 155 -35.33 -31.76 2.65
CA ASP A 155 -36.55 -30.98 2.66
C ASP A 155 -36.47 -29.71 1.78
N GLU A 156 -37.64 -29.19 1.42
CA GLU A 156 -37.82 -28.10 0.47
C GLU A 156 -37.25 -26.76 0.99
N ALA A 157 -37.25 -26.55 2.31
CA ALA A 157 -36.73 -25.35 2.95
C ALA A 157 -35.20 -25.26 2.85
N THR A 158 -34.52 -26.38 3.08
CA THR A 158 -33.06 -26.47 2.97
C THR A 158 -32.59 -26.34 1.52
N ARG A 159 -33.38 -26.87 0.56
CA ARG A 159 -33.15 -26.63 -0.88
C ARG A 159 -33.27 -25.16 -1.25
N LYS A 160 -34.24 -24.45 -0.70
CA LYS A 160 -34.46 -23.02 -0.97
C LYS A 160 -33.31 -22.16 -0.42
N MET A 161 -32.86 -22.43 0.82
CA MET A 161 -31.72 -21.72 1.41
C MET A 161 -30.43 -21.91 0.60
N LYS A 162 -30.09 -23.15 0.24
CA LYS A 162 -28.87 -23.39 -0.56
C LYS A 162 -28.94 -22.75 -1.94
N ARG A 163 -30.11 -22.71 -2.58
CA ARG A 163 -30.30 -21.98 -3.85
C ARG A 163 -30.05 -20.49 -3.69
N MET A 164 -30.56 -19.88 -2.62
CA MET A 164 -30.32 -18.46 -2.32
C MET A 164 -28.84 -18.17 -2.08
N GLU A 165 -28.13 -18.99 -1.30
CA GLU A 165 -26.69 -18.81 -1.06
C GLU A 165 -25.85 -18.94 -2.35
N ILE A 166 -26.22 -19.87 -3.23
CA ILE A 166 -25.55 -20.06 -4.52
C ILE A 166 -25.84 -18.87 -5.45
N GLU A 167 -27.09 -18.42 -5.51
CA GLU A 167 -27.51 -17.28 -6.32
C GLU A 167 -26.87 -15.98 -5.84
N GLU A 168 -26.71 -15.80 -4.53
CA GLU A 168 -25.96 -14.70 -3.93
C GLU A 168 -24.47 -14.74 -4.30
N LYS A 169 -23.82 -15.93 -4.23
CA LYS A 169 -22.42 -16.10 -4.66
C LYS A 169 -22.23 -15.84 -6.15
N ILE A 170 -23.16 -16.30 -6.99
CA ILE A 170 -23.13 -16.07 -8.45
C ILE A 170 -23.34 -14.59 -8.76
N ASN A 171 -24.31 -13.94 -8.11
CA ASN A 171 -24.58 -12.52 -8.30
C ASN A 171 -23.42 -11.66 -7.82
N LYS A 172 -22.78 -12.01 -6.70
CA LYS A 172 -21.55 -11.37 -6.22
C LYS A 172 -20.41 -11.51 -7.24
N ALA A 173 -20.14 -12.73 -7.71
CA ALA A 173 -19.09 -12.97 -8.71
C ALA A 173 -19.37 -12.29 -10.07
N ARG A 174 -20.65 -12.17 -10.46
CA ARG A 174 -21.06 -11.46 -11.67
C ARG A 174 -20.87 -9.94 -11.51
N LYS A 175 -21.28 -9.38 -10.37
CA LYS A 175 -21.10 -7.97 -10.05
C LYS A 175 -19.61 -7.60 -10.00
N GLU A 176 -18.78 -8.42 -9.37
CA GLU A 176 -17.33 -8.26 -9.36
C GLU A 176 -16.71 -8.31 -10.77
N ARG A 177 -17.24 -9.17 -11.67
CA ARG A 177 -16.79 -9.21 -13.08
C ARG A 177 -17.23 -7.99 -13.87
N GLU A 178 -18.47 -7.52 -13.70
CA GLU A 178 -18.99 -6.32 -14.35
C GLU A 178 -18.26 -5.06 -13.85
N GLU A 179 -17.94 -4.97 -12.56
CA GLU A 179 -17.11 -3.91 -11.99
C GLU A 179 -15.67 -3.97 -12.50
N ARG A 180 -15.04 -5.15 -12.57
CA ARG A 180 -13.70 -5.32 -13.19
C ARG A 180 -13.66 -4.94 -14.66
N ALA A 181 -14.71 -5.25 -15.41
CA ALA A 181 -14.83 -4.84 -16.82
C ALA A 181 -14.94 -3.32 -16.96
N LYS A 182 -15.69 -2.66 -16.07
CA LYS A 182 -15.76 -1.18 -16.00
C LYS A 182 -14.45 -0.55 -15.54
N ARG A 183 -13.70 -1.18 -14.62
CA ARG A 183 -12.37 -0.72 -14.17
C ARG A 183 -11.34 -0.77 -15.30
N ALA A 184 -11.38 -1.80 -16.13
CA ALA A 184 -10.50 -1.91 -17.30
C ALA A 184 -10.72 -0.78 -18.33
N GLU A 185 -11.91 -0.18 -18.39
CA GLU A 185 -12.17 1.00 -19.23
C GLU A 185 -11.59 2.32 -18.66
N LYS A 186 -11.26 2.39 -17.37
CA LYS A 186 -10.87 3.64 -16.70
C LYS A 186 -9.40 4.05 -16.86
N GLY A 187 -8.51 3.13 -17.24
CA GLY A 187 -7.09 3.44 -17.47
C GLY A 187 -6.21 3.66 -16.22
N PHE A 188 -6.74 3.54 -14.99
CA PHE A 188 -5.96 3.68 -13.74
C PHE A 188 -6.41 2.68 -12.65
N SER A 189 -5.57 2.47 -11.64
CA SER A 189 -5.81 1.60 -10.47
C SER A 189 -6.70 2.27 -9.44
N GLU A 190 -7.74 1.57 -8.96
CA GLU A 190 -8.55 2.05 -7.83
C GLU A 190 -7.83 1.91 -6.47
N VAL A 191 -6.68 1.24 -6.45
CA VAL A 191 -5.80 1.09 -5.29
C VAL A 191 -4.62 2.06 -5.42
N ILE A 192 -4.55 3.05 -4.52
CA ILE A 192 -3.43 4.01 -4.44
C ILE A 192 -2.30 3.46 -3.56
N GLY A 193 -1.07 3.89 -3.82
CA GLY A 193 0.08 3.63 -2.96
C GLY A 193 0.40 4.86 -2.12
N ILE A 194 0.43 4.71 -0.79
CA ILE A 194 0.76 5.79 0.13
C ILE A 194 2.03 5.43 0.88
N ASP A 195 3.03 6.29 0.73
CA ASP A 195 4.15 6.35 1.65
C ASP A 195 3.78 7.23 2.85
N LEU A 196 3.55 6.61 4.01
CA LEU A 196 3.26 7.33 5.25
C LEU A 196 4.57 7.54 6.01
N GLY A 197 5.38 8.53 5.63
CA GLY A 197 6.68 8.77 6.28
C GLY A 197 6.60 9.55 7.60
N THR A 198 7.67 9.51 8.39
CA THR A 198 7.75 10.24 9.68
C THR A 198 7.61 11.75 9.48
N THR A 199 8.35 12.32 8.51
CA THR A 199 8.40 13.77 8.29
C THR A 199 7.57 14.20 7.09
N TYR A 200 7.54 13.40 6.03
CA TYR A 200 6.76 13.66 4.82
C TYR A 200 6.05 12.37 4.40
N SER A 201 4.86 12.52 3.84
CA SER A 201 4.10 11.48 3.19
C SER A 201 3.99 11.76 1.70
N CYS A 202 3.83 10.71 0.89
CA CYS A 202 3.76 10.78 -0.56
C CYS A 202 2.69 9.80 -1.07
N VAL A 203 1.98 10.15 -2.14
CA VAL A 203 0.93 9.31 -2.72
C VAL A 203 1.13 9.14 -4.22
N GLY A 204 1.04 7.90 -4.67
CA GLY A 204 1.13 7.51 -6.06
C GLY A 204 -0.06 6.65 -6.51
N VAL A 205 -0.32 6.64 -7.80
CA VAL A 205 -1.33 5.78 -8.43
C VAL A 205 -0.80 5.22 -9.73
N TRP A 206 -1.19 3.99 -10.05
CA TRP A 206 -0.94 3.45 -11.38
C TRP A 206 -1.97 3.99 -12.37
N LYS A 207 -1.52 4.70 -13.41
CA LYS A 207 -2.37 5.30 -14.44
C LYS A 207 -1.70 5.21 -15.80
N ASP A 208 -2.47 4.86 -16.82
CA ASP A 208 -2.07 4.81 -18.22
C ASP A 208 -0.81 3.95 -18.48
N GLY A 209 -0.63 2.89 -17.69
CA GLY A 209 0.48 1.94 -17.84
C GLY A 209 1.76 2.30 -17.12
N GLN A 210 1.77 3.39 -16.34
CA GLN A 210 2.89 3.82 -15.52
C GLN A 210 2.42 4.26 -14.12
N VAL A 211 3.36 4.57 -13.24
CA VAL A 211 3.07 5.17 -11.94
C VAL A 211 3.12 6.69 -12.07
N GLU A 212 2.10 7.34 -11.52
CA GLU A 212 2.02 8.79 -11.36
C GLU A 212 2.13 9.14 -9.87
N ILE A 213 3.14 9.95 -9.52
CA ILE A 213 3.26 10.55 -8.18
C ILE A 213 2.45 11.85 -8.18
N ILE A 214 1.49 11.95 -7.25
CA ILE A 214 0.47 12.98 -7.27
C ILE A 214 0.94 14.18 -6.46
N ALA A 215 0.89 15.36 -7.06
CA ALA A 215 1.12 16.62 -6.35
C ALA A 215 -0.12 17.00 -5.53
N ASN A 216 0.10 17.53 -4.34
CA ASN A 216 -0.93 18.06 -3.46
C ASN A 216 -1.48 19.42 -3.95
N SER A 217 -2.41 20.01 -3.20
CA SER A 217 -3.02 21.32 -3.52
C SER A 217 -2.02 22.47 -3.64
N GLU A 218 -0.85 22.37 -2.99
CA GLU A 218 0.22 23.36 -3.05
C GLU A 218 1.20 23.09 -4.20
N GLY A 219 1.00 22.04 -5.00
CA GLY A 219 1.88 21.64 -6.10
C GLY A 219 3.10 20.81 -5.68
N ASN A 220 3.17 20.38 -4.42
CA ASN A 220 4.26 19.56 -3.90
C ASN A 220 3.93 18.07 -4.01
N ARG A 221 4.90 17.26 -4.43
CA ARG A 221 4.74 15.80 -4.53
C ARG A 221 4.85 15.05 -3.20
N THR A 222 5.33 15.74 -2.17
CA THR A 222 5.35 15.24 -0.80
C THR A 222 4.62 16.24 0.09
N THR A 223 4.00 15.75 1.16
CA THR A 223 3.24 16.55 2.12
C THR A 223 3.79 16.30 3.51
N PRO A 224 4.10 17.33 4.32
CA PRO A 224 4.56 17.12 5.69
C PRO A 224 3.57 16.27 6.50
N SER A 225 4.08 15.32 7.27
CA SER A 225 3.29 14.50 8.21
C SER A 225 3.00 15.27 9.50
N TRP A 226 2.34 16.43 9.35
CA TRP A 226 2.08 17.41 10.39
C TRP A 226 0.58 17.68 10.50
N VAL A 227 0.06 17.75 11.72
CA VAL A 227 -1.33 18.05 12.02
C VAL A 227 -1.38 19.13 13.11
N ALA A 228 -2.06 20.24 12.84
CA ALA A 228 -2.26 21.29 13.82
C ALA A 228 -3.73 21.50 14.14
N PHE A 229 -4.00 21.82 15.39
CA PHE A 229 -5.33 22.13 15.89
C PHE A 229 -5.36 23.59 16.33
N ASN A 230 -6.36 24.33 15.88
CA ASN A 230 -6.59 25.70 16.31
C ASN A 230 -8.03 25.87 16.85
N GLU A 231 -8.48 27.11 17.05
CA GLU A 231 -9.81 27.39 17.60
C GLU A 231 -10.96 27.05 16.63
N SER A 232 -10.70 26.90 15.34
CA SER A 232 -11.73 26.78 14.28
C SER A 232 -11.60 25.52 13.42
N GLU A 233 -10.39 25.18 12.96
CA GLU A 233 -10.06 24.14 12.00
C GLU A 233 -8.88 23.24 12.41
N ARG A 234 -8.73 22.15 11.66
CA ARG A 234 -7.54 21.30 11.68
C ARG A 234 -6.75 21.55 10.42
N LEU A 235 -5.47 21.86 10.59
CA LEU A 235 -4.54 22.03 9.49
C LEU A 235 -3.71 20.77 9.33
N ILE A 236 -3.49 20.35 8.09
CA ILE A 236 -2.69 19.15 7.77
C ILE A 236 -1.69 19.53 6.68
N GLY A 237 -0.45 19.03 6.78
CA GLY A 237 0.59 19.29 5.78
C GLY A 237 1.31 20.61 5.99
N GLU A 238 1.57 21.34 4.89
CA GLU A 238 2.35 22.58 4.92
C GLU A 238 1.71 23.67 5.79
N ALA A 239 0.38 23.80 5.75
CA ALA A 239 -0.33 24.75 6.59
C ALA A 239 -0.05 24.53 8.09
N ALA A 240 -0.04 23.27 8.53
CA ALA A 240 0.31 22.92 9.91
C ALA A 240 1.78 23.22 10.23
N LYS A 241 2.69 22.90 9.29
CA LYS A 241 4.14 23.12 9.45
C LYS A 241 4.50 24.60 9.55
N ILE A 242 3.89 25.47 8.73
CA ILE A 242 4.17 26.91 8.69
C ILE A 242 3.82 27.59 10.02
N GLN A 243 2.66 27.28 10.59
CA GLN A 243 2.18 27.92 11.83
C GLN A 243 2.78 27.32 13.12
N ALA A 244 3.58 26.26 13.01
CA ALA A 244 4.10 25.49 14.15
C ALA A 244 4.83 26.33 15.21
N ALA A 245 5.54 27.40 14.81
CA ALA A 245 6.24 28.25 15.77
C ALA A 245 5.29 29.10 16.63
N GLY A 246 4.12 29.48 16.09
CA GLY A 246 3.10 30.25 16.80
C GLY A 246 2.20 29.38 17.67
N ASN A 247 2.03 28.10 17.32
CA ASN A 247 1.09 27.16 17.95
C ASN A 247 1.77 25.80 18.28
N ALA A 248 2.96 25.86 18.88
CA ALA A 248 3.82 24.67 19.01
C ALA A 248 3.20 23.54 19.82
N THR A 249 2.40 23.85 20.85
CA THR A 249 1.80 22.86 21.76
C THR A 249 0.61 22.12 21.14
N ASN A 250 -0.02 22.67 20.10
CA ASN A 250 -1.16 22.05 19.39
C ASN A 250 -0.79 21.63 17.96
N THR A 251 0.51 21.59 17.65
CA THR A 251 1.02 21.13 16.35
C THR A 251 1.75 19.82 16.55
N VAL A 252 1.14 18.73 16.09
CA VAL A 252 1.62 17.36 16.21
C VAL A 252 2.41 16.97 14.96
N PHE A 253 3.57 16.36 15.18
CA PHE A 253 4.45 15.79 14.17
C PHE A 253 5.17 14.57 14.78
N ASP A 254 5.91 13.81 13.96
CA ASP A 254 6.62 12.60 14.38
C ASP A 254 5.74 11.52 15.04
N ALA A 255 4.42 11.55 14.81
CA ALA A 255 3.48 10.56 15.35
C ALA A 255 3.89 9.12 15.00
N LYS A 256 4.55 8.92 13.84
CA LYS A 256 5.09 7.62 13.42
C LYS A 256 6.18 7.05 14.34
N ARG A 257 6.88 7.87 15.14
CA ARG A 257 7.87 7.37 16.13
C ARG A 257 7.21 6.71 17.34
N ILE A 258 5.97 7.10 17.66
CA ILE A 258 5.22 6.68 18.84
C ILE A 258 4.00 5.80 18.52
N ILE A 259 3.63 5.66 17.24
CA ILE A 259 2.53 4.78 16.80
C ILE A 259 2.81 3.32 17.19
N GLY A 260 1.79 2.63 17.72
CA GLY A 260 1.89 1.23 18.14
C GLY A 260 2.86 0.96 19.29
N ARG A 261 3.20 2.00 20.08
CA ARG A 261 4.04 1.87 21.29
C ARG A 261 3.22 2.14 22.55
N SER A 262 3.72 1.61 23.66
CA SER A 262 3.19 1.88 24.98
C SER A 262 3.77 3.18 25.55
N PHE A 263 3.02 3.88 26.39
CA PHE A 263 3.47 5.09 27.06
C PHE A 263 4.67 4.82 27.99
N SER A 264 4.72 3.63 28.59
CA SER A 264 5.84 3.18 29.42
C SER A 264 7.14 2.86 28.68
N ASP A 265 7.12 2.76 27.34
CA ASP A 265 8.31 2.51 26.51
C ASP A 265 9.34 3.63 26.71
N GLU A 266 10.58 3.25 27.05
CA GLU A 266 11.67 4.19 27.30
C GLU A 266 11.96 5.06 26.07
N VAL A 267 11.71 4.55 24.85
CA VAL A 267 11.89 5.37 23.65
C VAL A 267 10.80 6.44 23.54
N VAL A 268 9.55 6.11 23.87
CA VAL A 268 8.45 7.09 23.91
C VAL A 268 8.74 8.16 24.97
N LYS A 269 9.21 7.77 26.15
CA LYS A 269 9.60 8.73 27.21
C LYS A 269 10.73 9.65 26.76
N LYS A 270 11.72 9.12 26.04
CA LYS A 270 12.83 9.92 25.50
C LYS A 270 12.32 10.91 24.46
N ASP A 271 11.55 10.46 23.48
CA ASP A 271 10.98 11.31 22.42
C ASP A 271 10.06 12.39 23.02
N ALA A 272 9.28 12.06 24.06
CA ALA A 272 8.42 13.00 24.77
C ALA A 272 9.17 14.23 25.33
N THR A 273 10.46 14.10 25.67
CA THR A 273 11.27 15.24 26.13
C THR A 273 11.57 16.26 25.03
N HIS A 274 11.41 15.87 23.77
CA HIS A 274 11.68 16.70 22.60
C HIS A 274 10.40 17.24 21.94
N PHE A 275 9.23 16.71 22.31
CA PHE A 275 7.95 17.17 21.78
C PHE A 275 7.47 18.47 22.45
N PRO A 276 7.01 19.46 21.67
CA PRO A 276 6.39 20.66 22.21
C PRO A 276 4.94 20.42 22.65
N PHE A 277 4.27 19.41 22.08
CA PHE A 277 2.94 18.97 22.46
C PHE A 277 3.02 17.96 23.62
N LYS A 278 1.95 17.89 24.40
CA LYS A 278 1.89 17.00 25.56
C LYS A 278 1.44 15.61 25.15
N ILE A 279 2.10 14.59 25.68
CA ILE A 279 1.58 13.22 25.67
C ILE A 279 1.21 12.80 27.10
N LYS A 280 0.23 11.91 27.24
CA LYS A 280 -0.18 11.31 28.51
C LYS A 280 -0.49 9.84 28.34
N GLU A 281 -0.45 9.13 29.46
CA GLU A 281 -0.90 7.75 29.57
C GLU A 281 -2.42 7.70 29.40
N GLY A 282 -2.89 6.86 28.48
CA GLY A 282 -4.29 6.47 28.34
C GLY A 282 -4.55 5.09 28.95
N ASP A 283 -5.75 4.57 28.70
CA ASP A 283 -6.11 3.22 29.15
C ASP A 283 -5.15 2.17 28.56
N ASP A 284 -4.83 1.13 29.34
CA ASP A 284 -3.93 0.03 28.95
C ASP A 284 -2.56 0.50 28.42
N ASP A 285 -1.98 1.54 29.03
CA ASP A 285 -0.65 2.07 28.71
C ASP A 285 -0.55 2.61 27.27
N LYS A 286 -1.69 3.09 26.72
CA LYS A 286 -1.75 3.77 25.41
C LYS A 286 -1.09 5.13 25.48
N VAL A 287 -0.47 5.56 24.39
CA VAL A 287 -0.03 6.95 24.21
C VAL A 287 -1.22 7.79 23.74
N LEU A 288 -1.52 8.86 24.48
CA LEU A 288 -2.49 9.88 24.07
C LEU A 288 -1.78 11.22 23.89
N ILE A 289 -2.07 11.89 22.78
CA ILE A 289 -1.56 13.22 22.42
C ILE A 289 -2.63 14.24 22.80
N GLU A 290 -2.31 15.15 23.72
CA GLU A 290 -3.22 16.17 24.23
C GLU A 290 -3.02 17.50 23.51
N VAL A 291 -4.12 18.02 22.93
CA VAL A 291 -4.15 19.29 22.19
C VAL A 291 -5.40 20.07 22.57
N GLU A 292 -5.34 21.39 22.46
CA GLU A 292 -6.50 22.25 22.55
C GLU A 292 -7.12 22.42 21.14
N PHE A 293 -8.39 22.07 20.99
CA PHE A 293 -9.11 22.19 19.73
C PHE A 293 -10.52 22.72 19.98
N LYS A 294 -10.88 23.85 19.34
CA LYS A 294 -12.16 24.55 19.54
C LYS A 294 -12.45 24.88 21.02
N GLY A 295 -11.42 25.31 21.76
CA GLY A 295 -11.51 25.66 23.18
C GLY A 295 -11.69 24.48 24.14
N GLU A 296 -11.59 23.25 23.65
CA GLU A 296 -11.66 22.02 24.45
C GLU A 296 -10.33 21.26 24.40
N ASN A 297 -9.91 20.71 25.54
CA ASN A 297 -8.79 19.78 25.57
C ASN A 297 -9.24 18.44 24.99
N LYS A 298 -8.64 18.05 23.87
CA LYS A 298 -8.87 16.76 23.21
C LYS A 298 -7.65 15.87 23.35
N SER A 299 -7.88 14.58 23.24
CA SER A 299 -6.85 13.55 23.31
C SER A 299 -6.99 12.64 22.12
N PHE A 300 -5.91 12.50 21.35
CA PHE A 300 -5.87 11.67 20.15
C PHE A 300 -4.82 10.59 20.32
N THR A 301 -5.10 9.41 19.80
CA THR A 301 -4.11 8.36 19.61
C THR A 301 -3.17 8.69 18.43
N PRO A 302 -1.94 8.16 18.39
CA PRO A 302 -1.07 8.28 17.22
C PRO A 302 -1.72 7.77 15.92
N GLU A 303 -2.58 6.77 16.02
CA GLU A 303 -3.38 6.23 14.92
C GLU A 303 -4.34 7.27 14.35
N GLU A 304 -5.05 8.01 15.21
CA GLU A 304 -5.93 9.09 14.78
C GLU A 304 -5.16 10.22 14.10
N ILE A 305 -4.02 10.64 14.66
CA ILE A 305 -3.17 11.67 14.03
C ILE A 305 -2.66 11.19 12.65
N SER A 306 -2.19 9.95 12.56
CA SER A 306 -1.72 9.36 11.31
C SER A 306 -2.86 9.20 10.29
N SER A 307 -4.08 8.90 10.75
CA SER A 307 -5.27 8.81 9.90
C SER A 307 -5.61 10.15 9.24
N MET A 308 -5.36 11.28 9.93
CA MET A 308 -5.58 12.62 9.35
C MET A 308 -4.60 12.88 8.19
N VAL A 309 -3.34 12.45 8.33
CA VAL A 309 -2.35 12.53 7.24
C VAL A 309 -2.76 11.61 6.08
N LEU A 310 -3.17 10.38 6.36
CA LEU A 310 -3.66 9.45 5.33
C LEU A 310 -4.92 9.97 4.62
N LEU A 311 -5.83 10.62 5.35
CA LEU A 311 -7.01 11.27 4.78
C LEU A 311 -6.58 12.36 3.79
N ARG A 312 -5.59 13.19 4.13
CA ARG A 312 -5.07 14.21 3.19
C ARG A 312 -4.45 13.58 1.94
N MET A 313 -3.77 12.44 2.07
CA MET A 313 -3.21 11.69 0.92
C MET A 313 -4.33 11.13 0.03
N LYS A 314 -5.38 10.59 0.64
CA LYS A 314 -6.59 10.16 -0.05
C LYS A 314 -7.26 11.31 -0.80
N GLU A 315 -7.51 12.45 -0.14
CA GLU A 315 -8.11 13.64 -0.75
C GLU A 315 -7.28 14.15 -1.94
N THR A 316 -5.96 14.13 -1.81
CA THR A 316 -5.04 14.50 -2.90
C THR A 316 -5.23 13.58 -4.12
N ALA A 317 -5.32 12.26 -3.90
CA ALA A 317 -5.57 11.31 -4.98
C ALA A 317 -6.99 11.45 -5.57
N GLU A 318 -8.01 11.67 -4.73
CA GLU A 318 -9.40 11.87 -5.16
C GLU A 318 -9.54 13.12 -6.04
N ALA A 319 -8.89 14.23 -5.66
CA ALA A 319 -8.86 15.46 -6.45
C ALA A 319 -8.19 15.25 -7.82
N PHE A 320 -7.07 14.51 -7.86
CA PHE A 320 -6.36 14.20 -9.10
C PHE A 320 -7.14 13.27 -10.04
N LEU A 321 -7.81 12.26 -9.48
CA LEU A 321 -8.56 11.24 -10.24
C LEU A 321 -10.01 11.64 -10.54
N GLY A 322 -10.53 12.69 -9.89
CA GLY A 322 -11.90 13.17 -10.05
C GLY A 322 -12.97 12.19 -9.53
N GLN A 323 -12.62 11.28 -8.61
CA GLN A 323 -13.54 10.31 -8.02
C GLN A 323 -13.11 9.87 -6.63
N SER A 324 -14.01 9.26 -5.88
CA SER A 324 -13.73 8.73 -4.54
C SER A 324 -12.79 7.52 -4.57
N ILE A 325 -11.84 7.46 -3.63
CA ILE A 325 -10.89 6.37 -3.45
C ILE A 325 -11.11 5.73 -2.08
N SER A 326 -11.09 4.41 -2.02
CA SER A 326 -11.35 3.66 -0.78
C SER A 326 -10.36 2.55 -0.52
N GLN A 327 -9.36 2.35 -1.39
CA GLN A 327 -8.43 1.22 -1.29
C GLN A 327 -7.00 1.73 -1.40
N ALA A 328 -6.12 1.24 -0.52
CA ALA A 328 -4.73 1.66 -0.51
C ALA A 328 -3.76 0.52 -0.19
N VAL A 329 -2.53 0.67 -0.66
CA VAL A 329 -1.34 0.03 -0.10
C VAL A 329 -0.63 1.09 0.73
N VAL A 330 -0.30 0.79 1.98
CA VAL A 330 0.36 1.73 2.91
C VAL A 330 1.72 1.17 3.31
N THR A 331 2.74 2.02 3.35
CA THR A 331 4.11 1.62 3.67
C THR A 331 4.38 1.64 5.17
N VAL A 332 5.33 0.80 5.60
CA VAL A 332 5.90 0.80 6.96
C VAL A 332 7.40 0.51 6.90
N PRO A 333 8.19 0.95 7.89
CA PRO A 333 9.59 0.54 8.04
C PRO A 333 9.70 -0.98 8.08
N ALA A 334 10.74 -1.54 7.45
CA ALA A 334 10.92 -2.99 7.41
C ALA A 334 11.05 -3.58 8.82
N TYR A 335 11.66 -2.84 9.74
CA TYR A 335 11.86 -3.24 11.12
C TYR A 335 10.69 -2.93 12.08
N PHE A 336 9.54 -2.47 11.57
CA PHE A 336 8.33 -2.36 12.40
C PHE A 336 7.88 -3.71 12.93
N ASN A 337 7.53 -3.74 14.22
CA ASN A 337 6.93 -4.90 14.85
C ASN A 337 5.45 -5.06 14.49
N ASP A 338 4.84 -6.15 14.97
CA ASP A 338 3.44 -6.47 14.70
C ASP A 338 2.48 -5.35 15.14
N GLN A 339 2.66 -4.82 16.35
CA GLN A 339 1.78 -3.77 16.90
C GLN A 339 1.84 -2.48 16.06
N GLN A 340 3.02 -2.05 15.63
CA GLN A 340 3.18 -0.85 14.81
C GLN A 340 2.58 -1.03 13.40
N ARG A 341 2.73 -2.23 12.80
CA ARG A 341 2.10 -2.59 11.51
C ARG A 341 0.58 -2.53 11.62
N GLN A 342 0.04 -3.09 12.70
CA GLN A 342 -1.38 -3.11 12.94
C GLN A 342 -1.95 -1.72 13.23
N SER A 343 -1.30 -0.93 14.09
CA SER A 343 -1.69 0.46 14.34
C SER A 343 -1.67 1.32 13.06
N THR A 344 -0.71 1.09 12.16
CA THR A 344 -0.68 1.77 10.85
C THR A 344 -1.85 1.34 9.96
N LYS A 345 -2.22 0.06 9.98
CA LYS A 345 -3.40 -0.45 9.26
C LYS A 345 -4.70 0.11 9.85
N ASP A 346 -4.78 0.23 11.17
CA ASP A 346 -5.92 0.80 11.88
C ASP A 346 -6.06 2.29 11.55
N ALA A 347 -4.95 3.05 11.48
CA ALA A 347 -4.95 4.43 11.01
C ALA A 347 -5.50 4.58 9.58
N GLY A 348 -5.17 3.65 8.67
CA GLY A 348 -5.78 3.60 7.34
C GLY A 348 -7.28 3.34 7.37
N SER A 349 -7.72 2.45 8.26
CA SER A 349 -9.16 2.17 8.45
C SER A 349 -9.92 3.41 8.96
N ILE A 350 -9.34 4.13 9.92
CA ILE A 350 -9.89 5.40 10.45
C ILE A 350 -9.99 6.46 9.35
N ALA A 351 -9.02 6.51 8.41
CA ALA A 351 -9.05 7.40 7.24
C ALA A 351 -10.08 6.99 6.16
N GLY A 352 -10.83 5.90 6.38
CA GLY A 352 -11.78 5.34 5.42
C GLY A 352 -11.08 4.70 4.21
N LEU A 353 -9.93 4.07 4.43
CA LEU A 353 -9.19 3.28 3.45
C LEU A 353 -9.21 1.79 3.85
N ASP A 354 -9.62 0.94 2.92
CA ASP A 354 -9.40 -0.50 2.94
C ASP A 354 -7.93 -0.77 2.56
N VAL A 355 -7.10 -0.95 3.57
CA VAL A 355 -5.66 -1.22 3.42
C VAL A 355 -5.47 -2.64 2.91
N LYS A 356 -5.30 -2.77 1.58
CA LYS A 356 -5.14 -4.04 0.86
C LYS A 356 -3.83 -4.75 1.19
N ARG A 357 -2.79 -3.98 1.49
CA ARG A 357 -1.47 -4.48 1.83
C ARG A 357 -0.72 -3.45 2.66
N ILE A 358 -0.05 -3.94 3.70
CA ILE A 358 1.09 -3.24 4.31
C ILE A 358 2.35 -3.71 3.59
N ILE A 359 3.13 -2.79 3.04
CA ILE A 359 4.39 -3.09 2.34
C ILE A 359 5.57 -2.47 3.08
N ASN A 360 6.69 -3.18 3.15
CA ASN A 360 7.91 -2.63 3.72
C ASN A 360 8.48 -1.54 2.80
N GLU A 361 8.92 -0.42 3.37
CA GLU A 361 9.52 0.72 2.66
C GLU A 361 10.67 0.31 1.71
N PRO A 362 11.71 -0.41 2.16
CA PRO A 362 12.80 -0.82 1.26
C PRO A 362 12.33 -1.80 0.19
N THR A 363 11.32 -2.62 0.47
CA THR A 363 10.71 -3.52 -0.51
C THR A 363 9.97 -2.75 -1.60
N ALA A 364 9.23 -1.71 -1.23
CA ALA A 364 8.58 -0.82 -2.18
C ALA A 364 9.61 -0.08 -3.04
N ALA A 365 10.66 0.47 -2.43
CA ALA A 365 11.73 1.13 -3.18
C ALA A 365 12.45 0.17 -4.15
N ALA A 366 12.64 -1.09 -3.77
CA ALA A 366 13.18 -2.11 -4.65
C ALA A 366 12.27 -2.40 -5.86
N LEU A 367 10.95 -2.43 -5.67
CA LEU A 367 9.99 -2.54 -6.78
C LEU A 367 10.10 -1.35 -7.73
N ALA A 368 10.22 -0.13 -7.20
CA ALA A 368 10.42 1.07 -8.03
C ALA A 368 11.72 0.98 -8.84
N TYR A 369 12.82 0.59 -8.18
CA TYR A 369 14.12 0.40 -8.84
C TYR A 369 14.08 -0.67 -9.94
N GLY A 370 13.56 -1.86 -9.63
CA GLY A 370 13.61 -2.99 -10.54
C GLY A 370 12.74 -2.81 -11.79
N LEU A 371 11.62 -2.09 -11.66
CA LEU A 371 10.78 -1.72 -12.79
C LEU A 371 11.40 -0.67 -13.70
N ASP A 372 11.97 0.39 -13.13
CA ASP A 372 12.52 1.51 -13.90
C ASP A 372 13.81 1.10 -14.64
N THR A 373 14.61 0.21 -14.05
CA THR A 373 15.91 -0.21 -14.59
C THR A 373 15.89 -1.54 -15.34
N ASN A 374 14.77 -2.26 -15.38
CA ASN A 374 14.68 -3.64 -15.87
C ASN A 374 15.71 -4.58 -15.23
N ALA A 375 16.00 -4.40 -13.94
CA ALA A 375 17.02 -5.17 -13.22
C ALA A 375 16.70 -6.68 -13.23
N GLY A 376 17.72 -7.51 -13.47
CA GLY A 376 17.61 -8.97 -13.45
C GLY A 376 16.83 -9.59 -14.62
N THR A 377 16.57 -8.82 -15.69
CA THR A 377 15.88 -9.32 -16.91
C THR A 377 16.80 -10.07 -17.88
N ASP A 378 18.12 -10.01 -17.68
CA ASP A 378 19.13 -10.73 -18.45
C ASP A 378 19.37 -12.18 -17.95
N GLY A 379 18.57 -12.63 -16.98
CA GLY A 379 18.66 -13.96 -16.38
C GLY A 379 19.76 -14.11 -15.34
N LYS A 380 20.41 -13.02 -14.91
CA LYS A 380 21.35 -13.02 -13.78
C LYS A 380 20.68 -12.43 -12.55
N ALA A 381 20.90 -13.07 -11.40
CA ALA A 381 20.50 -12.51 -10.12
C ALA A 381 21.23 -11.19 -9.88
N CYS A 382 20.46 -10.10 -9.75
CA CYS A 382 20.96 -8.79 -9.35
C CYS A 382 20.72 -8.63 -7.85
N ASN A 383 21.80 -8.60 -7.06
CA ASN A 383 21.69 -8.37 -5.62
C ASN A 383 21.71 -6.87 -5.37
N VAL A 384 20.63 -6.31 -4.84
CA VAL A 384 20.49 -4.88 -4.59
C VAL A 384 20.43 -4.67 -3.09
N LEU A 385 21.25 -3.74 -2.59
CA LEU A 385 21.10 -3.22 -1.23
C LEU A 385 20.30 -1.93 -1.30
N ILE A 386 19.18 -1.89 -0.59
CA ILE A 386 18.41 -0.68 -0.34
C ILE A 386 18.86 -0.12 1.00
N PHE A 387 19.35 1.12 0.98
CA PHE A 387 19.71 1.89 2.17
C PHE A 387 18.70 3.02 2.32
N ASP A 388 17.75 2.86 3.23
CA ASP A 388 16.67 3.80 3.47
C ASP A 388 16.91 4.57 4.77
N LEU A 389 17.27 5.85 4.67
CA LEU A 389 17.48 6.72 5.83
C LEU A 389 16.55 7.93 5.71
N GLY A 390 15.41 7.82 6.40
CA GLY A 390 14.35 8.81 6.40
C GLY A 390 14.54 9.90 7.46
N GLY A 391 13.42 10.46 7.90
CA GLY A 391 13.35 11.46 8.98
C GLY A 391 13.34 10.85 10.39
N GLY A 392 12.76 9.65 10.54
CA GLY A 392 12.62 8.98 11.84
C GLY A 392 13.18 7.57 11.91
N THR A 393 13.27 6.89 10.78
CA THR A 393 13.62 5.47 10.68
C THR A 393 14.78 5.27 9.72
N PHE A 394 15.51 4.19 9.99
CA PHE A 394 16.59 3.70 9.17
C PHE A 394 16.37 2.22 8.89
N ASP A 395 16.31 1.83 7.62
CA ASP A 395 16.19 0.43 7.20
C ASP A 395 17.26 0.09 6.16
N VAL A 396 17.75 -1.15 6.21
CA VAL A 396 18.62 -1.73 5.22
C VAL A 396 18.08 -3.09 4.84
N SER A 397 17.87 -3.31 3.54
CA SER A 397 17.47 -4.62 3.02
C SER A 397 18.34 -5.01 1.86
N ILE A 398 18.72 -6.29 1.81
CA ILE A 398 19.35 -6.89 0.62
C ILE A 398 18.29 -7.73 -0.07
N LEU A 399 18.06 -7.44 -1.34
CA LEU A 399 17.13 -8.17 -2.21
C LEU A 399 17.90 -8.81 -3.36
N SER A 400 17.44 -9.98 -3.78
CA SER A 400 17.86 -10.59 -5.05
C SER A 400 16.73 -10.42 -6.06
N ILE A 401 17.05 -9.83 -7.20
CA ILE A 401 16.12 -9.57 -8.30
C ILE A 401 16.51 -10.46 -9.47
N GLU A 402 15.63 -11.38 -9.86
CA GLU A 402 15.85 -12.29 -10.99
C GLU A 402 14.54 -12.57 -11.73
N ASN A 403 14.48 -12.24 -13.03
CA ASN A 403 13.32 -12.50 -13.90
C ASN A 403 11.97 -12.01 -13.32
N GLY A 404 11.97 -10.84 -12.67
CA GLY A 404 10.78 -10.26 -12.02
C GLY A 404 10.45 -10.82 -10.62
N ILE A 405 11.26 -11.74 -10.10
CA ILE A 405 11.17 -12.21 -8.72
C ILE A 405 12.03 -11.30 -7.83
N PHE A 406 11.40 -10.69 -6.84
CA PHE A 406 12.03 -9.84 -5.82
C PHE A 406 12.02 -10.62 -4.51
N GLU A 407 13.18 -11.13 -4.11
CA GLU A 407 13.31 -11.91 -2.88
C GLU A 407 14.18 -11.16 -1.88
N VAL A 408 13.58 -10.77 -0.74
CA VAL A 408 14.33 -10.20 0.37
C VAL A 408 15.17 -11.29 1.01
N LYS A 409 16.50 -11.10 1.02
CA LYS A 409 17.47 -12.06 1.60
C LYS A 409 17.69 -11.79 3.08
N SER A 410 17.78 -10.52 3.44
CA SER A 410 17.88 -10.08 4.82
C SER A 410 17.40 -8.64 4.95
N THR A 411 16.92 -8.32 6.15
CA THR A 411 16.60 -6.95 6.53
C THR A 411 17.05 -6.67 7.97
N GLY A 412 17.34 -5.40 8.21
CA GLY A 412 17.70 -4.86 9.52
C GLY A 412 17.47 -3.36 9.52
N GLY A 413 17.40 -2.76 10.71
CA GLY A 413 17.10 -1.35 10.80
C GLY A 413 17.09 -0.85 12.24
N ASP A 414 16.74 0.42 12.36
CA ASP A 414 16.58 1.15 13.60
C ASP A 414 15.38 2.09 13.45
N THR A 415 14.32 1.83 14.20
CA THR A 415 13.05 2.58 14.08
C THR A 415 13.13 3.98 14.71
N HIS A 416 14.28 4.37 15.26
CA HIS A 416 14.51 5.65 15.93
C HIS A 416 15.90 6.20 15.59
N LEU A 417 16.20 6.20 14.30
CA LEU A 417 17.40 6.77 13.73
C LEU A 417 17.04 7.44 12.41
N GLY A 418 17.19 8.76 12.32
CA GLY A 418 16.93 9.48 11.09
C GLY A 418 17.24 10.97 11.15
N GLY A 419 16.66 11.70 10.20
CA GLY A 419 16.77 13.15 10.03
C GLY A 419 16.64 13.98 11.30
N GLU A 420 15.65 13.65 12.15
CA GLU A 420 15.35 14.39 13.38
C GLU A 420 16.43 14.21 14.46
N ASP A 421 17.12 13.07 14.51
CA ASP A 421 18.20 12.84 15.46
C ASP A 421 19.43 13.67 15.09
N PHE A 422 19.70 13.83 13.78
CA PHE A 422 20.73 14.75 13.29
C PHE A 422 20.39 16.20 13.65
N ASP A 423 19.11 16.58 13.55
CA ASP A 423 18.64 17.92 13.93
C ASP A 423 18.74 18.14 15.44
N ASN A 424 18.40 17.14 16.25
CA ASN A 424 18.53 17.18 17.71
C ASN A 424 19.97 17.48 18.14
N ASN A 425 20.95 16.74 17.60
CA ASN A 425 22.37 16.95 17.91
C ASN A 425 22.85 18.37 17.52
N MET A 426 22.34 18.92 16.41
CA MET A 426 22.60 20.31 16.03
C MET A 426 21.95 21.30 17.00
N VAL A 427 20.69 21.09 17.36
CA VAL A 427 19.95 21.92 18.32
C VAL A 427 20.67 21.96 19.66
N GLU A 428 21.06 20.81 20.22
CA GLU A 428 21.77 20.73 21.51
C GLU A 428 23.11 21.48 21.49
N HIS A 429 23.85 21.34 20.38
CA HIS A 429 25.11 22.05 20.19
C HIS A 429 24.91 23.57 20.17
N LEU A 430 23.94 24.04 19.36
CA LEU A 430 23.67 25.47 19.18
C LEU A 430 22.97 26.09 20.40
N LEU A 431 22.17 25.31 21.13
CA LEU A 431 21.59 25.70 22.42
C LEU A 431 22.69 25.97 23.44
N THR A 432 23.67 25.07 23.53
CA THR A 432 24.85 25.23 24.38
C THR A 432 25.65 26.48 23.98
N GLU A 433 25.79 26.72 22.68
CA GLU A 433 26.48 27.91 22.17
C GLU A 433 25.73 29.21 22.51
N PHE A 434 24.40 29.22 22.36
CA PHE A 434 23.55 30.35 22.74
C PHE A 434 23.73 30.69 24.23
N LYS A 435 23.59 29.69 25.12
CA LYS A 435 23.77 29.85 26.57
C LYS A 435 25.12 30.48 26.88
N ARG A 436 26.19 29.95 26.27
CA ARG A 436 27.56 30.45 26.45
C ARG A 436 27.74 31.89 25.97
N LYS A 437 27.13 32.28 24.85
CA LYS A 437 27.22 33.64 24.28
C LYS A 437 26.38 34.66 25.07
N ASN A 438 25.29 34.23 25.69
CA ASN A 438 24.24 35.11 26.20
C ASN A 438 24.03 35.00 27.72
N ARG A 439 25.12 35.00 28.50
CA ARG A 439 25.08 35.02 29.99
C ARG A 439 24.23 33.89 30.60
N ASN A 440 24.25 32.70 30.00
CA ASN A 440 23.46 31.53 30.39
C ASN A 440 21.94 31.68 30.27
N LEU A 441 21.45 32.61 29.44
CA LEU A 441 20.04 32.61 29.02
C LEU A 441 19.70 31.28 28.33
N ASP A 442 18.57 30.70 28.72
CA ASP A 442 18.17 29.34 28.33
C ASP A 442 16.84 29.32 27.57
N PRO A 443 16.84 29.17 26.23
CA PRO A 443 15.62 29.14 25.45
C PRO A 443 14.87 27.79 25.54
N SER A 444 15.40 26.78 26.23
CA SER A 444 14.78 25.45 26.30
C SER A 444 13.38 25.44 26.94
N GLY A 445 13.08 26.42 27.80
CA GLY A 445 11.73 26.59 28.37
C GLY A 445 10.69 27.19 27.42
N SER A 446 11.10 27.67 26.24
CA SER A 446 10.21 28.28 25.25
C SER A 446 10.01 27.36 24.05
N ALA A 447 8.83 26.74 23.96
CA ALA A 447 8.45 25.89 22.83
C ALA A 447 8.58 26.62 21.48
N ARG A 448 8.22 27.91 21.45
CA ARG A 448 8.39 28.78 20.27
C ARG A 448 9.86 28.96 19.89
N ALA A 449 10.73 29.28 20.86
CA ALA A 449 12.16 29.47 20.59
C ALA A 449 12.78 28.16 20.09
N MET A 450 12.49 27.04 20.76
CA MET A 450 13.00 25.72 20.37
C MET A 450 12.53 25.30 18.98
N ARG A 451 11.26 25.53 18.63
CA ARG A 451 10.75 25.23 17.28
C ARG A 451 11.43 26.06 16.20
N ARG A 452 11.64 27.35 16.43
CA ARG A 452 12.36 28.24 15.49
C ARG A 452 13.81 27.82 15.31
N LEU A 453 14.51 27.50 16.40
CA LEU A 453 15.89 26.99 16.34
C LEU A 453 15.98 25.67 15.58
N ARG A 454 15.08 24.72 15.86
CA ARG A 454 15.03 23.43 15.15
C ARG A 454 14.79 23.60 13.66
N THR A 455 13.87 24.46 13.25
CA THR A 455 13.63 24.77 11.83
C THR A 455 14.88 25.36 11.16
N ALA A 456 15.60 26.22 11.86
CA ALA A 456 16.87 26.76 11.36
C ALA A 456 17.98 25.68 11.28
N CYS A 457 18.03 24.75 12.24
CA CYS A 457 18.93 23.59 12.20
C CYS A 457 18.63 22.65 11.02
N GLU A 458 17.36 22.28 10.80
CA GLU A 458 16.95 21.43 9.66
C GLU A 458 17.37 22.08 8.33
N SER A 459 17.12 23.40 8.19
CA SER A 459 17.54 24.17 7.02
C SER A 459 19.06 24.16 6.83
N ALA A 460 19.82 24.38 7.90
CA ALA A 460 21.29 24.32 7.87
C ALA A 460 21.81 22.92 7.54
N LYS A 461 21.24 21.84 8.09
CA LYS A 461 21.55 20.45 7.74
C LYS A 461 21.38 20.20 6.24
N ARG A 462 20.26 20.64 5.67
CA ARG A 462 19.99 20.53 4.23
C ARG A 462 21.01 21.32 3.40
N MET A 463 21.34 22.55 3.81
CA MET A 463 22.39 23.35 3.15
C MET A 463 23.76 22.65 3.18
N LEU A 464 24.16 22.12 4.34
CA LEU A 464 25.43 21.40 4.54
C LEU A 464 25.58 20.14 3.69
N SER A 465 24.48 19.62 3.13
CA SER A 465 24.51 18.52 2.17
C SER A 465 25.10 18.94 0.81
N THR A 466 25.15 20.26 0.53
CA THR A 466 25.73 20.82 -0.71
C THR A 466 26.89 21.77 -0.43
N THR A 467 26.84 22.56 0.65
CA THR A 467 27.87 23.53 1.05
C THR A 467 28.76 23.01 2.19
N THR A 468 29.96 23.56 2.33
CA THR A 468 30.91 23.18 3.40
C THR A 468 30.63 23.89 4.73
N SER A 469 29.80 24.94 4.71
CA SER A 469 29.32 25.67 5.89
C SER A 469 27.93 26.24 5.63
N ALA A 470 27.16 26.45 6.70
CA ALA A 470 25.84 27.07 6.68
C ALA A 470 25.69 28.01 7.88
N SER A 471 25.04 29.15 7.66
CA SER A 471 24.66 30.07 8.74
C SER A 471 23.31 29.64 9.34
N VAL A 472 23.22 29.67 10.67
CA VAL A 472 22.00 29.51 11.44
C VAL A 472 21.69 30.86 12.05
N GLU A 473 20.65 31.51 11.56
CA GLU A 473 20.24 32.86 11.95
C GLU A 473 18.77 32.84 12.39
N VAL A 474 18.51 33.32 13.60
CA VAL A 474 17.17 33.43 14.17
C VAL A 474 17.04 34.74 14.93
N ASP A 475 16.33 35.71 14.34
CA ASP A 475 16.06 37.00 14.96
C ASP A 475 15.20 36.85 16.22
N SER A 476 15.56 37.54 17.30
CA SER A 476 14.84 37.49 18.58
C SER A 476 14.50 36.05 18.98
N LEU A 477 15.52 35.17 19.00
CA LEU A 477 15.34 33.76 19.32
C LEU A 477 14.70 33.61 20.70
N PHE A 478 15.22 34.36 21.69
CA PHE A 478 14.74 34.31 23.07
C PHE A 478 15.01 35.62 23.79
N GLU A 479 14.01 36.14 24.52
CA GLU A 479 14.08 37.39 25.30
C GLU A 479 14.65 38.60 24.51
N GLY A 480 14.32 38.72 23.22
CA GLY A 480 14.81 39.81 22.37
C GLY A 480 16.24 39.64 21.86
N VAL A 481 16.92 38.54 22.20
CA VAL A 481 18.29 38.26 21.76
C VAL A 481 18.27 37.51 20.44
N ASP A 482 18.90 38.11 19.42
CA ASP A 482 19.16 37.45 18.14
C ASP A 482 20.18 36.31 18.31
N PHE A 483 20.03 35.25 17.52
CA PHE A 483 21.02 34.18 17.45
C PHE A 483 21.60 34.08 16.05
N SER A 484 22.92 34.12 15.96
CA SER A 484 23.67 33.83 14.75
C SER A 484 24.86 32.92 15.08
N SER A 485 25.00 31.84 14.32
CA SER A 485 26.14 30.94 14.35
C SER A 485 26.41 30.36 12.97
N THR A 486 27.65 29.96 12.71
CA THR A 486 28.04 29.27 11.48
C THR A 486 28.43 27.84 11.83
N VAL A 487 27.75 26.87 11.23
CA VAL A 487 28.07 25.45 11.38
C VAL A 487 28.82 24.98 10.13
N THR A 488 29.94 24.29 10.30
CA THR A 488 30.65 23.65 9.19
C THR A 488 30.20 22.22 8.99
N ARG A 489 30.35 21.67 7.79
CA ARG A 489 30.04 20.26 7.49
C ARG A 489 30.86 19.33 8.38
N ALA A 490 32.15 19.62 8.58
CA ALA A 490 33.01 18.85 9.49
C ALA A 490 32.47 18.85 10.93
N LYS A 491 31.94 19.99 11.41
CA LYS A 491 31.32 20.06 12.73
C LYS A 491 30.04 19.22 12.79
N PHE A 492 29.15 19.36 11.80
CA PHE A 492 27.95 18.53 11.69
C PHE A 492 28.29 17.04 11.67
N GLU A 493 29.29 16.63 10.90
CA GLU A 493 29.72 15.24 10.83
C GLU A 493 30.25 14.73 12.18
N SER A 494 31.04 15.55 12.90
CA SER A 494 31.54 15.20 14.24
C SER A 494 30.44 15.07 15.29
N LEU A 495 29.36 15.85 15.17
CA LEU A 495 28.22 15.78 16.10
C LEU A 495 27.42 14.48 15.91
N ASN A 496 27.52 13.85 14.74
CA ASN A 496 26.68 12.74 14.32
C ASN A 496 27.47 11.45 14.03
N GLU A 497 28.74 11.39 14.45
CA GLU A 497 29.64 10.27 14.18
C GLU A 497 29.08 8.93 14.69
N GLU A 498 28.51 8.92 15.90
CA GLU A 498 27.89 7.74 16.49
C GLU A 498 26.68 7.24 15.68
N LEU A 499 25.86 8.17 15.17
CA LEU A 499 24.69 7.85 14.35
C LEU A 499 25.10 7.25 13.00
N PHE A 500 26.14 7.79 12.35
CA PHE A 500 26.68 7.20 11.12
C PHE A 500 27.26 5.81 11.37
N LYS A 501 27.99 5.63 12.47
CA LYS A 501 28.54 4.32 12.84
C LYS A 501 27.44 3.27 13.05
N ARG A 502 26.34 3.62 13.72
CA ARG A 502 25.15 2.75 13.86
C ARG A 502 24.58 2.35 12.50
N CYS A 503 24.59 3.25 11.52
CA CYS A 503 24.18 2.92 10.15
C CYS A 503 25.09 1.85 9.54
N GLU A 504 26.41 2.05 9.61
CA GLU A 504 27.42 1.12 9.10
C GLU A 504 27.31 -0.27 9.75
N GLU A 505 27.20 -0.32 11.09
CA GLU A 505 27.05 -1.57 11.85
C GLU A 505 25.81 -2.36 11.43
N THR A 506 24.72 -1.67 11.08
CA THR A 506 23.49 -2.31 10.62
C THR A 506 23.67 -2.90 9.23
N VAL A 507 24.31 -2.17 8.30
CA VAL A 507 24.62 -2.70 6.96
C VAL A 507 25.47 -3.97 7.05
N LEU A 508 26.49 -3.97 7.91
CA LEU A 508 27.33 -5.14 8.15
C LEU A 508 26.55 -6.35 8.68
N LYS A 509 25.62 -6.15 9.62
CA LYS A 509 24.73 -7.21 10.11
C LYS A 509 23.85 -7.77 9.00
N VAL A 510 23.26 -6.90 8.17
CA VAL A 510 22.39 -7.32 7.06
C VAL A 510 23.16 -8.14 6.03
N LEU A 511 24.40 -7.77 5.72
CA LEU A 511 25.31 -8.57 4.88
C LEU A 511 25.61 -9.94 5.48
N GLU A 512 25.93 -9.99 6.78
CA GLU A 512 26.16 -11.24 7.50
C GLU A 512 24.94 -12.18 7.46
N ASP A 513 23.75 -11.62 7.70
CA ASP A 513 22.50 -12.37 7.67
C ASP A 513 22.16 -12.91 6.27
N ALA A 514 22.43 -12.11 5.23
CA ALA A 514 22.32 -12.54 3.83
C ALA A 514 23.39 -13.56 3.43
N LYS A 515 24.44 -13.74 4.26
CA LYS A 515 25.65 -14.51 3.96
C LYS A 515 26.34 -13.98 2.69
N MET A 516 26.33 -12.67 2.52
CA MET A 516 26.92 -11.97 1.39
C MET A 516 28.09 -11.11 1.86
N LYS A 517 29.09 -10.99 0.99
CA LYS A 517 30.17 -10.02 1.13
C LYS A 517 29.80 -8.73 0.40
N PRO A 518 30.47 -7.60 0.70
CA PRO A 518 30.24 -6.35 -0.02
C PRO A 518 30.38 -6.49 -1.54
N GLU A 519 31.27 -7.36 -2.01
CA GLU A 519 31.51 -7.59 -3.45
C GLU A 519 30.35 -8.33 -4.14
N ASP A 520 29.51 -9.06 -3.40
CA ASP A 520 28.39 -9.84 -3.93
C ASP A 520 27.15 -8.96 -4.21
N VAL A 521 27.09 -7.77 -3.60
CA VAL A 521 26.03 -6.79 -3.86
C VAL A 521 26.32 -6.12 -5.18
N THR A 522 25.38 -6.16 -6.13
CA THR A 522 25.53 -5.57 -7.46
C THR A 522 25.34 -4.06 -7.40
N GLU A 523 24.27 -3.60 -6.76
CA GLU A 523 23.82 -2.20 -6.79
C GLU A 523 23.51 -1.68 -5.38
N LEU A 524 23.79 -0.39 -5.17
CA LEU A 524 23.54 0.32 -3.92
C LEU A 524 22.50 1.41 -4.17
N VAL A 525 21.29 1.24 -3.66
CA VAL A 525 20.17 2.16 -3.90
C VAL A 525 19.88 2.94 -2.63
N LEU A 526 19.84 4.27 -2.76
CA LEU A 526 19.58 5.18 -1.65
C LEU A 526 18.12 5.64 -1.66
N VAL A 527 17.49 5.59 -0.49
CA VAL A 527 16.09 6.00 -0.28
C VAL A 527 16.02 6.87 0.97
N GLY A 528 15.09 7.83 1.00
CA GLY A 528 14.92 8.73 2.13
C GLY A 528 15.84 9.95 2.08
N GLY A 529 15.29 11.11 2.45
CA GLY A 529 15.95 12.41 2.28
C GLY A 529 17.28 12.57 3.02
N SER A 530 17.51 11.84 4.12
CA SER A 530 18.76 11.93 4.89
C SER A 530 19.93 11.22 4.18
N THR A 531 19.69 10.39 3.17
CA THR A 531 20.76 9.83 2.32
C THR A 531 21.45 10.88 1.45
N ARG A 532 20.89 12.10 1.36
CA ARG A 532 21.55 13.25 0.69
C ARG A 532 22.76 13.78 1.46
N ILE A 533 22.94 13.37 2.73
CA ILE A 533 24.10 13.75 3.55
C ILE A 533 25.38 13.13 2.93
N PRO A 534 26.40 13.94 2.55
CA PRO A 534 27.61 13.42 1.89
C PRO A 534 28.38 12.38 2.70
N LYS A 535 28.37 12.50 4.04
CA LYS A 535 29.02 11.53 4.92
C LYS A 535 28.37 10.14 4.85
N VAL A 536 27.03 10.07 4.75
CA VAL A 536 26.29 8.81 4.60
C VAL A 536 26.68 8.14 3.27
N GLN A 537 26.70 8.90 2.18
CA GLN A 537 27.10 8.40 0.86
C GLN A 537 28.55 7.91 0.84
N THR A 538 29.47 8.70 1.41
CA THR A 538 30.89 8.36 1.44
C THR A 538 31.15 7.13 2.31
N MET A 539 30.50 7.04 3.47
CA MET A 539 30.55 5.89 4.37
C MET A 539 30.09 4.63 3.64
N LEU A 540 28.91 4.67 3.01
CA LEU A 540 28.37 3.53 2.30
C LEU A 540 29.26 3.12 1.11
N SER A 541 29.67 4.07 0.26
CA SER A 541 30.56 3.78 -0.86
C SER A 541 31.89 3.15 -0.40
N THR A 542 32.46 3.67 0.70
CA THR A 542 33.71 3.13 1.28
C THR A 542 33.53 1.69 1.77
N LEU A 543 32.42 1.40 2.45
CA LEU A 543 32.09 0.05 2.93
C LEU A 543 32.03 -0.98 1.80
N PHE A 544 31.63 -0.54 0.60
CA PHE A 544 31.54 -1.36 -0.61
C PHE A 544 32.72 -1.15 -1.57
N GLY A 545 33.90 -0.79 -1.04
CA GLY A 545 35.14 -0.74 -1.82
C GLY A 545 35.19 0.38 -2.86
N GLY A 546 34.49 1.50 -2.62
CA GLY A 546 34.39 2.63 -3.54
C GLY A 546 33.33 2.46 -4.63
N LYS A 547 32.40 1.51 -4.47
CA LYS A 547 31.29 1.29 -5.40
C LYS A 547 30.45 2.57 -5.55
N GLU A 548 30.04 2.85 -6.79
CA GLU A 548 29.14 3.98 -7.08
C GLU A 548 27.74 3.73 -6.53
N LEU A 549 27.12 4.78 -6.01
CA LEU A 549 25.75 4.73 -5.49
C LEU A 549 24.78 5.02 -6.64
N SER A 550 23.73 4.20 -6.74
CA SER A 550 22.70 4.37 -7.75
C SER A 550 21.96 5.70 -7.58
N LYS A 551 21.71 6.37 -8.70
CA LYS A 551 20.96 7.62 -8.80
C LYS A 551 19.73 7.48 -9.72
N SER A 552 19.33 6.25 -10.03
CA SER A 552 18.25 5.99 -10.99
C SER A 552 16.88 6.36 -10.45
N ILE A 553 16.67 6.27 -9.13
CA ILE A 553 15.38 6.56 -8.49
C ILE A 553 15.42 7.82 -7.64
N ASN A 554 14.28 8.49 -7.51
CA ASN A 554 14.12 9.63 -6.61
C ASN A 554 13.95 9.12 -5.16
N PRO A 555 14.85 9.48 -4.23
CA PRO A 555 14.81 8.97 -2.85
C PRO A 555 13.57 9.41 -2.07
N ASP A 556 12.89 10.47 -2.49
CA ASP A 556 11.71 11.03 -1.81
C ASP A 556 10.37 10.46 -2.37
N GLU A 557 10.41 9.75 -3.50
CA GLU A 557 9.21 9.26 -4.22
C GLU A 557 9.21 7.74 -4.43
N ALA A 558 10.37 7.08 -4.37
CA ALA A 558 10.53 5.66 -4.70
C ALA A 558 9.65 4.71 -3.87
N VAL A 559 9.44 5.03 -2.60
CA VAL A 559 8.62 4.21 -1.70
C VAL A 559 7.15 4.27 -2.11
N ALA A 560 6.59 5.47 -2.30
CA ALA A 560 5.22 5.65 -2.80
C ALA A 560 5.04 5.06 -4.19
N TYR A 561 6.07 5.16 -5.05
CA TYR A 561 6.09 4.55 -6.36
C TYR A 561 5.89 3.03 -6.28
N GLY A 562 6.72 2.35 -5.49
CA GLY A 562 6.62 0.90 -5.28
C GLY A 562 5.30 0.46 -4.65
N ALA A 563 4.76 1.26 -3.72
CA ALA A 563 3.44 1.02 -3.15
C ALA A 563 2.33 1.10 -4.21
N ALA A 564 2.43 2.05 -5.15
CA ALA A 564 1.46 2.20 -6.25
C ALA A 564 1.55 1.04 -7.25
N VAL A 565 2.75 0.54 -7.53
CA VAL A 565 2.98 -0.70 -8.30
C VAL A 565 2.28 -1.88 -7.62
N GLN A 566 2.50 -2.05 -6.32
CA GLN A 566 1.85 -3.11 -5.57
C GLN A 566 0.32 -2.97 -5.58
N GLY A 567 -0.19 -1.74 -5.49
CA GLY A 567 -1.60 -1.42 -5.66
C GLY A 567 -2.15 -1.89 -7.01
N ALA A 568 -1.45 -1.60 -8.11
CA ALA A 568 -1.81 -2.03 -9.45
C ALA A 568 -1.88 -3.56 -9.58
N ILE A 569 -0.89 -4.27 -9.00
CA ILE A 569 -0.85 -5.74 -9.01
C ILE A 569 -2.08 -6.31 -8.27
N LEU A 570 -2.45 -5.70 -7.14
CA LEU A 570 -3.60 -6.12 -6.33
C LEU A 570 -4.95 -5.77 -6.96
N ASP A 571 -5.06 -4.65 -7.67
CA ASP A 571 -6.27 -4.29 -8.44
C ASP A 571 -6.44 -5.17 -9.69
N GLY A 572 -5.44 -5.97 -10.03
CA GLY A 572 -5.49 -6.93 -11.13
C GLY A 572 -5.02 -6.36 -12.47
N ILE A 573 -4.31 -5.22 -12.46
CA ILE A 573 -3.65 -4.69 -13.64
C ILE A 573 -2.53 -5.65 -14.05
N ARG A 574 -2.55 -6.08 -15.31
CA ARG A 574 -1.67 -7.11 -15.88
C ARG A 574 -1.13 -6.62 -17.21
N ASN A 575 0.06 -6.05 -17.20
CA ASN A 575 0.81 -5.65 -18.40
C ASN A 575 2.23 -6.24 -18.36
N ASP A 576 3.06 -5.96 -19.36
CA ASP A 576 4.43 -6.49 -19.43
C ASP A 576 5.28 -6.12 -18.19
N ALA A 577 4.99 -4.95 -17.58
CA ALA A 577 5.64 -4.50 -16.36
C ALA A 577 5.17 -5.25 -15.08
N THR A 578 3.89 -5.62 -14.98
CA THR A 578 3.32 -6.22 -13.75
C THR A 578 3.12 -7.74 -13.81
N ASN A 579 3.21 -8.35 -14.99
CA ASN A 579 2.87 -9.77 -15.21
C ASN A 579 3.88 -10.75 -14.60
N SER A 580 5.14 -10.34 -14.47
CA SER A 580 6.26 -11.16 -13.99
C SER A 580 6.67 -10.83 -12.56
N LEU A 581 6.04 -9.84 -11.92
CA LEU A 581 6.40 -9.39 -10.58
C LEU A 581 5.91 -10.37 -9.51
N LEU A 582 6.85 -11.06 -8.86
CA LEU A 582 6.61 -11.85 -7.66
C LEU A 582 7.44 -11.27 -6.51
N LEU A 583 6.77 -10.84 -5.46
CA LEU A 583 7.43 -10.35 -4.25
C LEU A 583 7.43 -11.44 -3.17
N VAL A 584 8.63 -11.74 -2.65
CA VAL A 584 8.85 -12.62 -1.49
C VAL A 584 9.57 -11.80 -0.42
N ASP A 585 8.80 -11.35 0.57
CA ASP A 585 9.31 -10.58 1.72
C ASP A 585 9.64 -11.52 2.89
N VAL A 586 10.19 -10.99 3.99
CA VAL A 586 10.60 -11.75 5.17
C VAL A 586 10.12 -11.12 6.49
N THR A 587 10.08 -11.91 7.58
CA THR A 587 9.89 -11.36 8.93
C THR A 587 11.20 -10.76 9.47
N PRO A 588 11.21 -9.53 10.05
CA PRO A 588 12.44 -8.88 10.51
C PRO A 588 13.00 -9.45 11.82
N LEU A 589 12.15 -10.06 12.65
CA LEU A 589 12.47 -10.57 13.98
C LEU A 589 12.10 -12.05 14.12
N SER A 590 12.86 -12.75 14.96
CA SER A 590 12.55 -14.12 15.36
C SER A 590 11.35 -14.14 16.30
N LEU A 591 10.45 -15.10 16.10
CA LEU A 591 9.21 -15.28 16.85
C LEU A 591 9.24 -16.63 17.57
N GLY A 592 8.82 -16.61 18.83
CA GLY A 592 8.92 -17.77 19.71
C GLY A 592 8.00 -17.69 20.91
N ILE A 593 8.05 -18.74 21.73
CA ILE A 593 7.35 -18.80 23.01
C ILE A 593 8.31 -18.94 24.18
N GLU A 594 7.86 -18.52 25.35
CA GLU A 594 8.53 -18.82 26.61
C GLU A 594 8.47 -20.32 26.94
N THR A 595 9.56 -20.84 27.49
CA THR A 595 9.68 -22.21 28.00
C THR A 595 10.35 -22.20 29.38
N VAL A 596 10.30 -23.33 30.10
CA VAL A 596 10.97 -23.54 31.39
C VAL A 596 12.30 -22.80 31.49
N GLY A 597 12.44 -21.97 32.53
CA GLY A 597 13.65 -21.20 32.80
C GLY A 597 13.71 -19.84 32.12
N LYS A 598 12.56 -19.29 31.66
CA LYS A 598 12.46 -17.98 30.99
C LYS A 598 13.28 -17.89 29.71
N VAL A 599 13.41 -19.02 29.00
CA VAL A 599 14.16 -19.13 27.74
C VAL A 599 13.19 -19.09 26.57
N MET A 600 13.53 -18.30 25.55
CA MET A 600 12.76 -18.23 24.32
C MET A 600 13.04 -19.45 23.44
N SER A 601 11.99 -20.20 23.13
CA SER A 601 11.99 -21.24 22.11
C SER A 601 11.54 -20.64 20.79
N VAL A 602 12.48 -20.40 19.87
CA VAL A 602 12.20 -19.80 18.55
C VAL A 602 11.51 -20.82 17.63
N LEU A 603 10.36 -20.45 17.04
CA LEU A 603 9.64 -21.23 16.03
C LEU A 603 9.90 -20.72 14.61
N ILE A 604 9.89 -19.40 14.44
CA ILE A 604 10.17 -18.73 13.17
C ILE A 604 11.38 -17.83 13.40
N LYS A 605 12.44 -18.02 12.61
CA LYS A 605 13.64 -17.17 12.70
C LYS A 605 13.44 -15.88 11.92
N ARG A 606 14.12 -14.80 12.31
CA ARG A 606 14.24 -13.61 11.46
C ARG A 606 14.73 -13.96 10.05
N ASN A 607 14.37 -13.13 9.09
CA ASN A 607 14.60 -13.30 7.66
C ASN A 607 13.95 -14.57 7.05
N THR A 608 12.98 -15.19 7.74
CA THR A 608 12.15 -16.26 7.13
C THR A 608 11.16 -15.63 6.16
N ALA A 609 11.09 -16.15 4.93
CA ALA A 609 10.15 -15.70 3.90
C ALA A 609 8.69 -15.80 4.37
N ILE A 610 7.88 -14.80 4.06
CA ILE A 610 6.45 -14.71 4.40
C ILE A 610 5.58 -14.73 3.13
N PRO A 611 4.37 -15.31 3.18
CA PRO A 611 3.72 -15.92 4.34
C PRO A 611 4.33 -17.27 4.73
N VAL A 612 4.26 -17.62 6.02
CA VAL A 612 4.84 -18.87 6.56
C VAL A 612 4.01 -19.44 7.69
N ARG A 613 3.94 -20.78 7.77
CA ARG A 613 3.32 -21.52 8.87
C ARG A 613 4.32 -22.52 9.47
N LYS A 614 4.53 -22.46 10.78
CA LYS A 614 5.38 -23.39 11.54
C LYS A 614 4.62 -23.95 12.73
N THR A 615 4.72 -25.25 12.95
CA THR A 615 4.10 -25.93 14.10
C THR A 615 5.18 -26.67 14.88
N ARG A 616 5.13 -26.58 16.21
CA ARG A 616 6.00 -27.33 17.13
C ARG A 616 5.18 -27.88 18.29
N VAL A 617 5.55 -29.08 18.74
CA VAL A 617 4.89 -29.74 19.88
C VAL A 617 5.60 -29.36 21.17
N TYR A 618 4.80 -28.96 22.17
CA TYR A 618 5.18 -28.68 23.54
C TYR A 618 4.40 -29.60 24.49
N THR A 619 4.76 -29.58 25.77
CA THR A 619 4.16 -30.43 26.81
C THR A 619 4.02 -29.64 28.11
N THR A 620 3.21 -30.16 29.04
CA THR A 620 3.08 -29.65 30.41
C THR A 620 4.37 -29.78 31.21
N GLU A 621 4.54 -28.86 32.15
CA GLU A 621 5.71 -28.75 33.03
C GLU A 621 5.46 -29.43 34.40
N GLU A 622 4.18 -29.52 34.80
CA GLU A 622 3.73 -30.11 36.05
C GLU A 622 2.81 -31.33 35.86
N ASP A 623 2.81 -32.22 36.85
CA ASP A 623 1.93 -33.38 36.86
C ASP A 623 0.47 -32.94 37.02
N TYR A 624 -0.41 -33.52 36.20
CA TYR A 624 -1.86 -33.26 36.20
C TYR A 624 -2.26 -31.80 35.88
N GLN A 625 -1.38 -31.05 35.24
CA GLN A 625 -1.66 -29.72 34.70
C GLN A 625 -2.80 -29.79 33.66
N THR A 626 -3.85 -28.99 33.87
CA THR A 626 -5.08 -29.00 33.03
C THR A 626 -5.17 -27.80 32.07
N SER A 627 -4.21 -26.87 32.17
CA SER A 627 -4.06 -25.74 31.25
C SER A 627 -2.60 -25.31 31.12
N VAL A 628 -2.24 -24.72 29.98
CA VAL A 628 -0.90 -24.19 29.68
C VAL A 628 -1.01 -22.75 29.21
N ASP A 629 -0.15 -21.87 29.71
CA ASP A 629 -0.01 -20.50 29.20
C ASP A 629 1.00 -20.47 28.06
N VAL A 630 0.61 -19.84 26.96
CA VAL A 630 1.46 -19.65 25.78
C VAL A 630 1.84 -18.18 25.70
N CYS A 631 3.00 -17.83 26.25
CA CYS A 631 3.55 -16.47 26.20
C CYS A 631 4.40 -16.30 24.94
N ILE A 632 4.06 -15.34 24.08
CA ILE A 632 4.67 -15.13 22.76
C ILE A 632 5.57 -13.90 22.78
N TYR A 633 6.75 -14.04 22.18
CA TYR A 633 7.78 -13.01 22.14
C TYR A 633 8.37 -12.85 20.74
N GLU A 634 8.90 -11.66 20.48
CA GLU A 634 9.75 -11.35 19.33
C GLU A 634 11.13 -10.84 19.80
N GLY A 635 12.19 -11.27 19.12
CA GLY A 635 13.56 -10.83 19.38
C GLY A 635 14.60 -11.94 19.31
N GLU A 636 15.87 -11.54 19.40
CA GLU A 636 17.02 -12.44 19.19
C GLU A 636 17.73 -12.85 20.49
N ARG A 637 17.26 -12.39 21.66
CA ARG A 637 17.88 -12.70 22.94
C ARG A 637 17.41 -14.08 23.42
N ALA A 638 18.29 -14.82 24.11
CA ALA A 638 17.93 -16.14 24.65
C ALA A 638 16.92 -16.06 25.81
N CYS A 639 17.04 -15.03 26.66
CA CYS A 639 16.13 -14.79 27.79
C CYS A 639 14.95 -13.92 27.34
N VAL A 640 13.72 -14.35 27.67
CA VAL A 640 12.49 -13.64 27.26
C VAL A 640 12.36 -12.24 27.86
N GLU A 641 12.97 -11.98 29.02
CA GLU A 641 12.95 -10.66 29.68
C GLU A 641 13.67 -9.56 28.89
N SER A 642 14.53 -9.95 27.93
CA SER A 642 15.25 -9.03 27.05
C SER A 642 14.67 -9.00 25.63
N ASN A 643 13.53 -9.64 25.41
CA ASN A 643 12.78 -9.64 24.15
C ASN A 643 11.46 -8.90 24.34
N ASN A 644 10.83 -8.52 23.24
CA ASN A 644 9.53 -7.87 23.29
C ASN A 644 8.43 -8.92 23.47
N LYS A 645 7.57 -8.76 24.48
CA LYS A 645 6.42 -9.63 24.70
C LYS A 645 5.27 -9.18 23.82
N LEU A 646 4.84 -10.04 22.91
CA LEU A 646 3.78 -9.74 21.96
C LEU A 646 2.38 -10.06 22.50
N GLY A 647 2.26 -11.07 23.37
CA GLY A 647 0.97 -11.47 23.93
C GLY A 647 1.05 -12.79 24.68
N GLU A 648 -0.08 -13.18 25.26
CA GLU A 648 -0.24 -14.48 25.93
C GLU A 648 -1.67 -14.99 25.81
N PHE A 649 -1.84 -16.31 25.81
CA PHE A 649 -3.15 -16.93 25.91
C PHE A 649 -3.07 -18.27 26.64
N ASN A 650 -4.18 -18.66 27.28
CA ASN A 650 -4.29 -19.92 28.02
C ASN A 650 -5.02 -20.98 27.18
N ILE A 651 -4.45 -22.17 27.05
CA ILE A 651 -5.15 -23.37 26.57
C ILE A 651 -5.59 -24.19 27.78
N SER A 652 -6.90 -24.32 27.98
CA SER A 652 -7.49 -25.13 29.06
C SER A 652 -8.22 -26.37 28.51
N GLY A 653 -8.50 -27.34 29.38
CA GLY A 653 -9.13 -28.61 28.97
C GLY A 653 -8.13 -29.69 28.55
N LEU A 654 -6.90 -29.61 29.07
CA LEU A 654 -5.92 -30.69 28.96
C LEU A 654 -6.34 -31.85 29.88
N GLU A 655 -6.11 -33.08 29.43
CA GLU A 655 -6.32 -34.25 30.26
C GLU A 655 -5.33 -34.26 31.44
N ARG A 656 -5.79 -34.73 32.60
CA ARG A 656 -4.92 -34.94 33.76
C ARG A 656 -3.95 -36.09 33.50
N ALA A 657 -2.76 -35.76 33.01
CA ALA A 657 -1.68 -36.70 32.70
C ALA A 657 -0.39 -36.31 33.44
N LYS A 658 0.62 -37.18 33.47
CA LYS A 658 1.93 -36.81 34.05
C LYS A 658 2.61 -35.74 33.20
N ARG A 659 3.49 -34.94 33.79
CA ARG A 659 4.30 -33.98 33.04
C ARG A 659 5.04 -34.69 31.90
N GLY A 660 5.11 -34.06 30.74
CA GLY A 660 5.72 -34.68 29.55
C GLY A 660 4.79 -35.53 28.70
N GLU A 661 3.58 -35.90 29.18
CA GLU A 661 2.63 -36.73 28.43
C GLU A 661 1.70 -35.93 27.49
N PRO A 662 1.12 -34.78 27.89
CA PRO A 662 0.31 -33.95 27.00
C PRO A 662 1.10 -33.46 25.77
N GLN A 663 0.43 -33.38 24.62
CA GLN A 663 1.05 -32.95 23.37
C GLN A 663 0.31 -31.74 22.81
N VAL A 664 0.80 -30.56 23.16
CA VAL A 664 0.23 -29.28 22.73
C VAL A 664 0.96 -28.80 21.47
N GLU A 665 0.27 -28.83 20.33
CA GLU A 665 0.77 -28.26 19.08
C GLU A 665 0.58 -26.74 19.09
N VAL A 666 1.68 -26.00 19.14
CA VAL A 666 1.67 -24.54 18.95
C VAL A 666 2.06 -24.24 17.50
N THR A 667 1.21 -23.49 16.81
CA THR A 667 1.38 -23.08 15.41
C THR A 667 1.49 -21.58 15.33
N PHE A 668 2.54 -21.10 14.66
CA PHE A 668 2.72 -19.71 14.28
C PHE A 668 2.49 -19.58 12.78
N GLU A 669 1.66 -18.62 12.39
CA GLU A 669 1.36 -18.29 10.99
C GLU A 669 1.55 -16.79 10.78
N ILE A 670 2.42 -16.42 9.85
CA ILE A 670 2.62 -15.02 9.44
C ILE A 670 2.01 -14.86 8.05
N ASP A 671 1.13 -13.86 7.90
CA ASP A 671 0.46 -13.56 6.64
C ASP A 671 1.34 -12.72 5.69
N ALA A 672 0.80 -12.32 4.54
CA ALA A 672 1.52 -11.49 3.55
C ALA A 672 1.67 -10.01 3.95
N ASN A 673 1.07 -9.57 5.07
CA ASN A 673 1.28 -8.24 5.66
C ASN A 673 2.35 -8.27 6.77
N GLY A 674 2.85 -9.47 7.13
CA GLY A 674 3.74 -9.66 8.27
C GLY A 674 3.03 -9.78 9.61
N ILE A 675 1.71 -10.03 9.63
CA ILE A 675 0.91 -10.11 10.86
C ILE A 675 0.89 -11.55 11.41
N LEU A 676 1.12 -11.70 12.71
CA LEU A 676 1.24 -12.99 13.38
C LEU A 676 -0.11 -13.55 13.90
N ASN A 677 -0.42 -14.79 13.56
CA ASN A 677 -1.47 -15.60 14.15
C ASN A 677 -0.87 -16.80 14.89
N VAL A 678 -1.26 -17.01 16.15
CA VAL A 678 -0.78 -18.12 16.97
C VAL A 678 -1.95 -18.97 17.45
N SER A 679 -1.88 -20.28 17.21
CA SER A 679 -2.84 -21.25 17.74
C SER A 679 -2.16 -22.36 18.52
N ALA A 680 -2.81 -22.83 19.57
CA ALA A 680 -2.44 -24.02 20.32
C ALA A 680 -3.56 -25.05 20.25
N ARG A 681 -3.19 -26.32 20.07
CA ARG A 681 -4.14 -27.44 20.07
C ARG A 681 -3.55 -28.65 20.79
N ASP A 682 -4.26 -29.18 21.78
CA ASP A 682 -3.90 -30.48 22.36
C ASP A 682 -4.31 -31.62 21.41
N LYS A 683 -3.36 -32.53 21.15
CA LYS A 683 -3.60 -33.65 20.23
C LYS A 683 -4.61 -34.65 20.73
N LYS A 684 -4.75 -34.81 22.05
CA LYS A 684 -5.53 -35.89 22.65
C LYS A 684 -6.97 -35.46 22.90
N THR A 685 -7.16 -34.35 23.60
CA THR A 685 -8.49 -33.82 23.94
C THR A 685 -9.08 -33.00 22.80
N GLY A 686 -8.26 -32.51 21.88
CA GLY A 686 -8.68 -31.58 20.83
C GLY A 686 -8.97 -30.18 21.35
N ALA A 687 -8.72 -29.91 22.63
CA ALA A 687 -8.77 -28.57 23.20
C ALA A 687 -7.93 -27.62 22.35
N LYS A 688 -8.48 -26.45 22.06
CA LYS A 688 -7.81 -25.45 21.24
C LYS A 688 -7.99 -24.07 21.84
N ALA A 689 -6.95 -23.27 21.74
CA ALA A 689 -7.01 -21.84 21.95
C ALA A 689 -6.22 -21.21 20.82
N GLU A 690 -6.76 -20.16 20.22
CA GLU A 690 -6.05 -19.41 19.21
C GLU A 690 -6.19 -17.94 19.50
N THR A 691 -5.18 -17.20 19.13
CA THR A 691 -5.19 -15.75 19.18
C THR A 691 -4.48 -15.27 17.94
N THR A 692 -5.06 -14.30 17.27
CA THR A 692 -4.25 -13.42 16.45
C THR A 692 -3.40 -12.64 17.45
N ILE A 693 -2.06 -12.72 17.32
CA ILE A 693 -1.18 -11.95 18.19
C ILE A 693 -1.18 -10.53 17.67
N SER A 694 -2.27 -9.87 18.02
CA SER A 694 -2.40 -8.45 18.15
C SER A 694 -2.49 -8.21 19.64
N ASN A 695 -1.49 -7.56 20.23
CA ASN A 695 -1.42 -7.36 21.68
C ASN A 695 -2.72 -6.69 22.17
N ASN A 696 -3.42 -7.27 23.16
CA ASN A 696 -4.63 -6.64 23.71
C ASN A 696 -4.30 -5.33 24.47
N ARG A 697 -3.04 -5.15 24.90
CA ARG A 697 -2.59 -3.92 25.55
C ARG A 697 -2.16 -2.90 24.52
N GLY A 698 -2.70 -1.69 24.59
CA GLY A 698 -2.35 -0.60 23.69
C GLY A 698 -3.16 -0.51 22.39
N ARG A 699 -3.88 -1.57 21.97
CA ARG A 699 -4.58 -1.59 20.67
C ARG A 699 -5.99 -0.98 20.74
N LEU A 700 -6.44 -0.41 19.62
CA LEU A 700 -7.83 -0.03 19.39
C LEU A 700 -8.71 -1.27 19.22
N SER A 701 -9.78 -1.37 20.01
CA SER A 701 -10.83 -2.35 19.77
C SER A 701 -11.60 -2.02 18.48
N GLN A 702 -12.36 -2.97 17.92
CA GLN A 702 -13.22 -2.66 16.78
C GLN A 702 -14.23 -1.55 17.13
N GLU A 703 -14.73 -1.52 18.36
CA GLU A 703 -15.61 -0.45 18.86
C GLU A 703 -14.90 0.90 18.92
N ASP A 704 -13.62 0.94 19.32
CA ASP A 704 -12.80 2.15 19.27
C ASP A 704 -12.59 2.62 17.82
N ILE A 705 -12.25 1.70 16.91
CA ILE A 705 -12.06 2.01 15.49
C ILE A 705 -13.35 2.57 14.90
N ASP A 706 -14.50 1.93 15.14
CA ASP A 706 -15.79 2.38 14.62
C ASP A 706 -16.17 3.76 15.19
N ARG A 707 -15.89 4.01 16.47
CA ARG A 707 -16.04 5.34 17.10
C ARG A 707 -15.13 6.38 16.43
N MET A 708 -13.86 6.06 16.24
CA MET A 708 -12.86 6.95 15.62
C MET A 708 -13.19 7.24 14.16
N VAL A 709 -13.68 6.25 13.40
CA VAL A 709 -14.20 6.44 12.03
C VAL A 709 -15.38 7.41 12.06
N ALA A 710 -16.33 7.24 12.98
CA ALA A 710 -17.47 8.15 13.10
C ALA A 710 -17.06 9.57 13.50
N GLU A 711 -16.06 9.72 14.36
CA GLU A 711 -15.48 11.01 14.73
C GLU A 711 -14.73 11.66 13.56
N ALA A 712 -13.92 10.89 12.81
CA ALA A 712 -13.25 11.33 11.60
C ALA A 712 -14.25 11.82 10.55
N ASP A 713 -15.35 11.09 10.34
CA ASP A 713 -16.45 11.48 9.45
C ASP A 713 -17.17 12.75 9.93
N LYS A 714 -17.32 12.94 11.24
CA LYS A 714 -17.87 14.17 11.81
C LYS A 714 -16.93 15.34 11.52
N PHE A 715 -15.64 15.21 11.80
CA PHE A 715 -14.68 16.27 11.52
C PHE A 715 -14.60 16.59 10.03
N LYS A 716 -14.65 15.58 9.16
CA LYS A 716 -14.71 15.80 7.70
C LYS A 716 -15.91 16.65 7.28
N LYS A 717 -17.08 16.47 7.91
CA LYS A 717 -18.26 17.30 7.65
C LYS A 717 -18.07 18.73 8.15
N ASP A 718 -17.51 18.90 9.35
CA ASP A 718 -17.17 20.22 9.90
C ASP A 718 -16.18 20.96 8.97
N ASP A 719 -15.12 20.28 8.51
CA ASP A 719 -14.10 20.84 7.61
C ASP A 719 -14.73 21.25 6.26
N ALA A 720 -15.65 20.44 5.72
CA ALA A 720 -16.37 20.75 4.49
C ALA A 720 -17.34 21.94 4.63
N GLU A 721 -17.99 22.10 5.79
CA GLU A 721 -18.84 23.26 6.09
C GLU A 721 -18.00 24.54 6.22
N MET A 722 -16.85 24.44 6.89
CA MET A 722 -15.91 25.55 7.01
C MET A 722 -15.32 25.95 5.65
N LEU A 723 -14.98 24.99 4.79
CA LEU A 723 -14.52 25.28 3.43
C LEU A 723 -15.58 26.06 2.64
N ARG A 724 -16.85 25.65 2.71
CA ARG A 724 -17.95 26.40 2.07
C ARG A 724 -18.08 27.82 2.61
N ARG A 725 -17.89 28.02 3.92
CA ARG A 725 -17.88 29.34 4.56
C ARG A 725 -16.75 30.22 3.99
N ILE A 726 -15.54 29.67 3.88
CA ILE A 726 -14.38 30.38 3.31
C ILE A 726 -14.60 30.70 1.84
N GLU A 727 -15.11 29.75 1.04
CA GLU A 727 -15.46 29.97 -0.36
C GLU A 727 -16.50 31.09 -0.50
N ALA A 728 -17.57 31.09 0.30
CA ALA A 728 -18.57 32.14 0.29
C ALA A 728 -18.01 33.51 0.69
N ARG A 729 -17.06 33.55 1.64
CA ARG A 729 -16.36 34.76 2.05
C ARG A 729 -15.51 35.32 0.90
N ASN A 730 -14.69 34.47 0.29
CA ASN A 730 -13.85 34.83 -0.86
C ASN A 730 -14.70 35.30 -2.05
N ASP A 731 -15.83 34.63 -2.29
CA ASP A 731 -16.80 34.99 -3.31
C ASP A 731 -17.41 36.37 -3.08
N LEU A 732 -17.78 36.67 -1.83
CA LEU A 732 -18.29 37.97 -1.42
C LEU A 732 -17.21 39.05 -1.56
N GLU A 733 -15.97 38.77 -1.14
CA GLU A 733 -14.85 39.68 -1.27
C GLU A 733 -14.54 40.01 -2.74
N GLN A 734 -14.42 38.99 -3.60
CA GLN A 734 -14.25 39.18 -5.04
C GLN A 734 -15.42 39.92 -5.68
N PHE A 735 -16.64 39.71 -5.20
CA PHE A 735 -17.80 40.47 -5.65
C PHE A 735 -17.69 41.94 -5.24
N ILE A 736 -17.36 42.23 -3.98
CA ILE A 736 -17.15 43.57 -3.44
C ILE A 736 -16.12 44.33 -4.28
N TYR A 737 -14.94 43.74 -4.54
CA TYR A 737 -13.90 44.38 -5.35
C TYR A 737 -14.39 44.76 -6.75
N ARG A 738 -15.02 43.82 -7.46
CA ARG A 738 -15.58 44.08 -8.80
C ARG A 738 -16.69 45.13 -8.76
N ALA A 739 -17.54 45.08 -7.75
CA ALA A 739 -18.65 46.01 -7.59
C ALA A 739 -18.17 47.45 -7.31
N ILE A 740 -17.09 47.62 -6.53
CA ILE A 740 -16.48 48.95 -6.28
C ILE A 740 -15.98 49.56 -7.60
N GLU A 741 -15.27 48.78 -8.43
CA GLU A 741 -14.80 49.27 -9.73
C GLU A 741 -15.96 49.68 -10.64
N MET A 742 -16.99 48.84 -10.76
CA MET A 742 -18.18 49.14 -11.56
C MET A 742 -18.93 50.38 -11.07
N ALA A 743 -19.06 50.57 -9.75
CA ALA A 743 -19.72 51.75 -9.18
C ALA A 743 -18.93 53.04 -9.47
N ARG A 744 -17.59 52.98 -9.39
CA ARG A 744 -16.71 54.09 -9.75
C ARG A 744 -16.81 54.47 -11.22
N GLU A 745 -16.83 53.50 -12.13
CA GLU A 745 -16.96 53.77 -13.58
C GLU A 745 -18.28 54.46 -13.94
N LYS A 746 -19.36 54.15 -13.21
CA LYS A 746 -20.68 54.77 -13.40
C LYS A 746 -20.86 56.09 -12.65
N GLY A 747 -19.97 56.43 -11.73
CA GLY A 747 -20.08 57.62 -10.88
C GLY A 747 -21.21 57.54 -9.84
N ASP A 748 -21.64 56.33 -9.46
CA ASP A 748 -22.68 56.14 -8.43
C ASP A 748 -22.06 56.11 -7.03
N THR A 749 -21.91 57.29 -6.43
CA THR A 749 -21.26 57.46 -5.12
C THR A 749 -22.02 56.79 -3.98
N ASN A 750 -23.34 56.63 -4.09
CA ASN A 750 -24.14 55.99 -3.05
C ASN A 750 -23.94 54.48 -3.04
N VAL A 751 -23.93 53.86 -4.23
CA VAL A 751 -23.63 52.44 -4.38
C VAL A 751 -22.18 52.15 -3.99
N GLU A 752 -21.22 52.99 -4.36
CA GLU A 752 -19.82 52.83 -3.93
C GLU A 752 -19.69 52.86 -2.40
N SER A 753 -20.36 53.80 -1.71
CA SER A 753 -20.34 53.86 -0.24
C SER A 753 -20.91 52.59 0.39
N ALA A 754 -22.06 52.11 -0.09
CA ALA A 754 -22.69 50.91 0.45
C ALA A 754 -21.85 49.63 0.26
N ILE A 755 -21.09 49.53 -0.84
CA ILE A 755 -20.19 48.41 -1.08
C ILE A 755 -18.95 48.50 -0.16
N ARG A 756 -18.44 49.70 0.10
CA ARG A 756 -17.34 49.91 1.08
C ARG A 756 -17.77 49.54 2.48
N ASP A 757 -18.97 49.93 2.91
CA ASP A 757 -19.53 49.52 4.20
C ASP A 757 -19.65 47.99 4.30
N ALA A 758 -19.92 47.30 3.20
CA ALA A 758 -19.96 45.84 3.17
C ALA A 758 -18.56 45.19 3.23
N ARG A 759 -17.53 45.85 2.70
CA ARG A 759 -16.13 45.44 2.89
C ARG A 759 -15.71 45.58 4.34
N ASP A 760 -15.97 46.74 4.94
CA ASP A 760 -15.63 47.02 6.33
C ASP A 760 -16.42 46.06 7.25
N TRP A 761 -17.69 45.77 6.93
CA TRP A 761 -18.45 44.71 7.60
C TRP A 761 -17.80 43.33 7.47
N LEU A 762 -17.28 42.98 6.29
CA LEU A 762 -16.62 41.69 6.06
C LEU A 762 -15.36 41.56 6.91
N GLU A 763 -14.56 42.63 7.01
CA GLU A 763 -13.36 42.73 7.86
C GLU A 763 -13.73 42.58 9.35
N ASP A 764 -14.79 43.25 9.81
CA ASP A 764 -15.24 43.21 11.22
C ASP A 764 -15.94 41.90 11.62
N HIS A 765 -16.36 41.07 10.65
CA HIS A 765 -17.11 39.83 10.88
C HIS A 765 -16.37 38.62 10.31
N GLU A 766 -15.16 38.35 10.81
CA GLU A 766 -14.37 37.16 10.43
C GLU A 766 -15.14 35.85 10.65
N GLU A 767 -15.95 35.77 11.72
CA GLU A 767 -16.75 34.60 12.09
C GLU A 767 -18.17 34.58 11.49
N ALA A 768 -18.45 35.41 10.49
CA ALA A 768 -19.75 35.41 9.82
C ALA A 768 -20.13 34.01 9.30
N THR A 769 -21.37 33.59 9.56
CA THR A 769 -21.89 32.31 9.10
C THR A 769 -22.02 32.27 7.58
N LEU A 770 -22.02 31.08 6.99
CA LEU A 770 -22.24 30.89 5.55
C LEU A 770 -23.49 31.64 5.06
N ARG A 771 -24.57 31.59 5.83
CA ARG A 771 -25.83 32.27 5.49
C ARG A 771 -25.69 33.79 5.51
N GLU A 772 -25.00 34.36 6.50
CA GLU A 772 -24.79 35.80 6.57
C GLU A 772 -23.95 36.31 5.39
N LEU A 773 -22.90 35.57 5.02
CA LEU A 773 -22.07 35.87 3.85
C LEU A 773 -22.89 35.82 2.55
N GLU A 774 -23.68 34.76 2.35
CA GLU A 774 -24.56 34.63 1.17
C GLU A 774 -25.65 35.71 1.11
N ASP A 775 -26.27 36.04 2.25
CA ASP A 775 -27.32 37.06 2.32
C ASP A 775 -26.72 38.46 2.08
N LYS A 776 -25.51 38.75 2.59
CA LYS A 776 -24.78 39.99 2.31
C LYS A 776 -24.44 40.10 0.82
N LYS A 777 -23.94 39.02 0.20
CA LYS A 777 -23.67 38.96 -1.25
C LYS A 777 -24.92 39.23 -2.06
N ARG A 778 -26.04 38.54 -1.75
CA ARG A 778 -27.33 38.75 -2.44
C ARG A 778 -27.85 40.18 -2.28
N MET A 779 -27.64 40.80 -1.12
CA MET A 779 -28.00 42.20 -0.89
C MET A 779 -27.21 43.13 -1.81
N LEU A 780 -25.89 42.96 -1.89
CA LEU A 780 -25.05 43.75 -2.79
C LEU A 780 -25.35 43.49 -4.27
N GLU A 781 -25.59 42.23 -4.66
CA GLU A 781 -26.02 41.88 -6.01
C GLU A 781 -27.31 42.61 -6.42
N ARG A 782 -28.26 42.82 -5.49
CA ARG A 782 -29.48 43.60 -5.76
C ARG A 782 -29.21 45.09 -5.89
N MET A 783 -28.20 45.63 -5.19
CA MET A 783 -27.80 47.04 -5.29
C MET A 783 -27.04 47.34 -6.58
N VAL A 784 -26.21 46.39 -7.04
CA VAL A 784 -25.37 46.54 -8.25
C VAL A 784 -26.13 46.14 -9.53
N ARG A 785 -27.22 45.37 -9.40
CA ARG A 785 -28.11 45.05 -10.52
C ARG A 785 -28.74 46.32 -11.09
N PHE A 786 -28.47 46.51 -12.39
CA PHE A 786 -29.10 47.44 -13.30
C PHE A 786 -30.63 47.44 -13.19
#